data_AF-A0A432FDJ6-F1
#
_entry.id   AF-A0A432FDJ6-F1
#
_cell.length_a   1.000
_cell.length_b   1.000
_cell.length_c   1.000
_cell.angle_alpha   90.00
_cell.angle_beta   90.00
_cell.angle_gamma   90.00
#
_symmetry.space_group_name_H-M   'P 1'
#
loop_
_entity.id
_entity.type
_entity.pdbx_description
1 polymer ?
#
loop_
_entity_poly.entity_id
_entity_poly.type
_entity_poly.pdbx_seq_one_letter_code
_entity_poly.pdbx_strand_id
1 'polypeptide(L)'
;MKISWNLYPEISGTNPFKKTFLPLGWFYRVDANAPPPPRIIISEIMYHPIEEPEFDQRGKPVLDLSEDVHEFIELHNFSRETMTLDNWRISGGIDYAFPAGTKVQSGGFLIVAKDPKRLASIKEYRLAGVTVLGPYEGVLSNNGERVSVENDGGKAEDSVRYSAQFPWPVGADAIGAGPKWTGIDPMQYQYRGRSLERVNFSLPGDDPANWVASPLEKNATPGRPNHIARDRSMPAPIVTSIRAVNSKGDTLIGKLDTVTIEARFSTNETLTGVTLEYFYDNLEKEGETLAKRDMKLEDGTWTHTLPKKPDRTLVRYRILADLGMGQEQISPRKSDPYQRHSYFVMPRFTDTRKYFELMVSRNGISQLSKNAAANPRSGYRPAKNIKPRGPWNDTVHGILVYNGEVRDVYCRWNGSFYRRNGGRNSWKVRLPRYNQFDGQSDLLFMDKDNVTVAGHTLYRELGLPTSHTEWVDVAINKRKMRRLMIEDHNDRMLEKYHEDQARRNPGTELEPNGHIFKSSGILQNLGPYGRGDGGKLGTSDGWTGLQRYEWIYSSKNQDWKGHTELKEMIDGLAKNRSNRTRLKKWFEANWDMESLMSYIGVRNWMGTWDDTVHNFYIWRRADGRWTMLPWDFDADMQGGFTTKSIFIGEAGNANTTHGTHTIKDAFFKAFRTEYKEHLYYLNNTLLTPDNLKRMGLTSYTTFAQGRQANVNKQCGKVNVPTQPTARKLTGGSSVYAPASMVVTAFESGDGAVTHASTLWEIRSADGSFTYPVFKTETTENLTELPVPFDLLEFGRSYYWRATYIDSKGRKSLPNTEAGFRYGGHAKSEDLISLKDTEWRYNADGENLGTTWRKAEYDDSAWPSGKSYLGRATTRQKYKMATTLKMGATTFYFRKVFDFDQPAGGGELQIRYLIDDGAVFYLNGKQIHRANMKERGSIRYTTRALSTVIDAELSGQITLPGKSLKQGENILAVEVHQYSTNDRDLAFGLSLHATVESLPDGVILNELMAANRGSVTHADTNPDWIELHNPTNRDIDLGGAGLGDGVALEPTFFFPAYTILPSKGHLVVWCDDQKESPGLHTGFALDADGQNIALWWPGDEGLKIQDAIGFGP
;
A
#
# COMPACT_ATOMS: atom_id res chain seq x y z
N MET A 1 3.94 38.48 44.84
CA MET A 1 3.01 37.99 45.88
C MET A 1 3.21 36.48 46.02
N LYS A 2 3.52 35.98 47.23
CA LYS A 2 3.63 34.54 47.52
C LYS A 2 2.24 34.00 47.83
N ILE A 3 1.83 32.91 47.17
CA ILE A 3 0.61 32.15 47.53
C ILE A 3 1.07 30.74 47.93
N SER A 4 0.77 30.36 49.18
CA SER A 4 0.99 29.03 49.74
C SER A 4 -0.29 28.20 49.64
N TRP A 5 -0.15 26.91 49.30
CA TRP A 5 -1.26 25.95 49.25
C TRP A 5 -1.36 25.19 50.57
N ASN A 6 -2.43 25.44 51.33
CA ASN A 6 -2.87 24.58 52.42
C ASN A 6 -4.35 24.21 52.23
N LEU A 7 -4.71 23.02 52.72
CA LEU A 7 -6.01 22.37 52.65
C LEU A 7 -7.14 23.17 53.35
N TYR A 8 -8.12 23.65 52.54
CA TYR A 8 -9.49 24.15 52.85
C TYR A 8 -9.68 25.35 53.82
N PRO A 9 -10.80 26.11 53.78
CA PRO A 9 -11.75 26.46 52.71
C PRO A 9 -11.81 27.99 52.46
N GLU A 10 -12.55 28.42 51.43
CA GLU A 10 -12.91 29.83 51.12
C GLU A 10 -11.83 30.73 50.49
N ILE A 11 -11.78 30.70 49.15
CA ILE A 11 -11.40 31.89 48.37
C ILE A 11 -12.69 32.66 48.07
N SER A 12 -12.88 33.79 48.74
CA SER A 12 -13.94 34.75 48.46
C SER A 12 -13.50 35.71 47.35
N GLY A 13 -13.96 35.45 46.13
CA GLY A 13 -14.03 36.41 45.04
C GLY A 13 -15.48 36.47 44.56
N THR A 14 -16.06 37.66 44.42
CA THR A 14 -17.40 37.82 43.87
C THR A 14 -17.42 37.43 42.40
N ASN A 15 -17.97 36.25 42.11
CA ASN A 15 -18.56 35.91 40.82
C ASN A 15 -19.63 36.96 40.48
N PRO A 16 -19.64 37.59 39.30
CA PRO A 16 -20.74 38.49 38.90
C PRO A 16 -22.11 37.78 38.80
N PHE A 17 -22.14 36.46 38.97
CA PHE A 17 -23.34 35.65 38.88
C PHE A 17 -23.60 34.86 40.17
N LYS A 18 -24.20 35.55 41.14
CA LYS A 18 -24.79 34.92 42.32
C LYS A 18 -26.03 34.11 41.91
N LYS A 19 -25.87 32.82 41.61
CA LYS A 19 -26.86 31.75 41.88
C LYS A 19 -26.19 30.38 41.76
N THR A 20 -26.46 29.51 42.73
CA THR A 20 -26.03 28.11 42.84
C THR A 20 -26.47 27.29 41.63
N PHE A 21 -25.54 26.56 41.00
CA PHE A 21 -25.86 25.45 40.11
C PHE A 21 -26.52 24.35 40.95
N LEU A 22 -27.73 23.92 40.55
CA LEU A 22 -28.35 22.69 41.05
C LEU A 22 -28.13 21.59 39.98
N PRO A 23 -27.82 20.34 40.39
CA PRO A 23 -27.94 19.83 41.75
C PRO A 23 -26.73 20.18 42.63
N LEU A 24 -27.02 20.47 43.90
CA LEU A 24 -26.14 21.13 44.88
C LEU A 24 -24.69 20.61 44.91
N GLY A 25 -23.72 21.54 44.86
CA GLY A 25 -22.37 21.31 45.41
C GLY A 25 -21.18 21.57 44.48
N TRP A 26 -21.38 22.07 43.25
CA TRP A 26 -20.33 22.13 42.23
C TRP A 26 -19.91 23.56 41.90
N PHE A 27 -18.60 23.82 41.90
CA PHE A 27 -18.02 25.09 41.45
C PHE A 27 -17.04 24.82 40.30
N TYR A 28 -17.38 25.28 39.09
CA TYR A 28 -16.41 25.36 37.99
C TYR A 28 -15.61 26.65 38.12
N ARG A 29 -14.29 26.60 38.01
CA ARG A 29 -13.50 27.81 37.76
C ARG A 29 -13.53 28.08 36.26
N VAL A 30 -14.10 29.22 35.91
CA VAL A 30 -13.97 29.78 34.57
C VAL A 30 -12.66 30.56 34.57
N ASP A 31 -11.80 30.29 33.59
CA ASP A 31 -10.64 31.16 33.37
C ASP A 31 -11.15 32.53 32.92
N ALA A 32 -10.83 33.57 33.68
CA ALA A 32 -11.28 34.94 33.41
C ALA A 32 -10.75 35.50 32.09
N ASN A 33 -9.69 34.88 31.53
CA ASN A 33 -9.08 35.26 30.26
C ASN A 33 -9.45 34.30 29.11
N ALA A 34 -10.18 33.22 29.37
CA ALA A 34 -10.64 32.32 28.33
C ALA A 34 -11.77 32.97 27.50
N PRO A 35 -11.87 32.64 26.19
CA PRO A 35 -13.03 33.02 25.40
C PRO A 35 -14.33 32.53 26.05
N PRO A 36 -15.48 33.16 25.76
CA PRO A 36 -16.77 32.71 26.27
C PRO A 36 -16.93 31.22 25.97
N PRO A 37 -17.18 30.39 26.99
CA PRO A 37 -17.24 28.95 26.81
C PRO A 37 -18.44 28.60 25.93
N PRO A 38 -18.35 27.55 25.11
CA PRO A 38 -19.49 27.09 24.33
C PRO A 38 -20.67 26.72 25.23
N ARG A 39 -21.89 26.91 24.75
CA ARG A 39 -23.10 26.61 25.55
C ARG A 39 -23.31 25.11 25.68
N ILE A 40 -23.03 24.39 24.60
CA ILE A 40 -23.00 22.93 24.54
C ILE A 40 -21.57 22.52 24.24
N ILE A 41 -21.00 21.69 25.10
CA ILE A 41 -19.62 21.20 24.97
C ILE A 41 -19.59 19.68 24.95
N ILE A 42 -18.58 19.12 24.29
CA ILE A 42 -18.24 17.70 24.38
C ILE A 42 -17.52 17.48 25.71
N SER A 43 -18.13 16.71 26.62
CA SER A 43 -17.60 16.44 27.96
C SER A 43 -16.86 15.12 28.06
N GLU A 44 -17.32 14.10 27.35
CA GLU A 44 -16.78 12.74 27.41
C GLU A 44 -16.87 12.06 26.04
N ILE A 45 -15.83 11.30 25.67
CA ILE A 45 -15.80 10.50 24.44
C ILE A 45 -15.39 9.09 24.80
N MET A 46 -16.25 8.11 24.50
CA MET A 46 -15.87 6.70 24.52
C MET A 46 -15.70 6.22 23.08
N TYR A 47 -14.44 6.19 22.66
CA TYR A 47 -13.99 5.50 21.45
C TYR A 47 -13.27 4.23 21.91
N HIS A 48 -13.40 3.13 21.16
CA HIS A 48 -12.82 1.84 21.55
C HIS A 48 -13.27 1.23 22.90
N PRO A 49 -14.57 1.05 23.15
CA PRO A 49 -15.00 0.25 24.29
C PRO A 49 -14.39 -1.16 24.22
N ILE A 50 -14.21 -1.80 25.38
CA ILE A 50 -13.69 -3.18 25.41
C ILE A 50 -14.78 -4.14 24.94
N GLU A 51 -14.62 -4.72 23.76
CA GLU A 51 -15.61 -5.62 23.16
C GLU A 51 -14.98 -6.97 22.82
N GLU A 52 -14.76 -7.79 23.84
CA GLU A 52 -14.28 -9.16 23.65
C GLU A 52 -15.41 -10.08 23.15
N PRO A 53 -15.15 -11.00 22.21
CA PRO A 53 -16.17 -11.93 21.72
C PRO A 53 -16.83 -12.80 22.81
N GLU A 54 -18.15 -12.88 22.81
CA GLU A 54 -18.92 -13.87 23.58
C GLU A 54 -19.79 -14.72 22.64
N PHE A 55 -19.81 -16.05 22.82
CA PHE A 55 -20.51 -17.00 21.95
C PHE A 55 -21.52 -17.86 22.69
N ASP A 56 -22.66 -18.13 22.05
CA ASP A 56 -23.62 -19.12 22.55
C ASP A 56 -23.10 -20.56 22.42
N GLN A 57 -23.85 -21.53 22.95
CA GLN A 57 -23.47 -22.95 22.88
C GLN A 57 -23.36 -23.51 21.45
N ARG A 58 -23.89 -22.78 20.45
CA ARG A 58 -23.83 -23.14 19.03
C ARG A 58 -22.68 -22.43 18.30
N GLY A 59 -21.89 -21.59 18.98
CA GLY A 59 -20.80 -20.82 18.40
C GLY A 59 -21.25 -19.59 17.63
N LYS A 60 -22.49 -19.13 17.84
CA LYS A 60 -22.95 -17.86 17.28
C LYS A 60 -22.61 -16.73 18.24
N PRO A 61 -22.16 -15.58 17.72
CA PRO A 61 -21.89 -14.45 18.57
C PRO A 61 -23.16 -14.02 19.29
N VAL A 62 -23.05 -13.73 20.59
CA VAL A 62 -24.15 -13.21 21.41
C VAL A 62 -24.50 -11.79 20.97
N LEU A 63 -23.49 -11.05 20.48
CA LEU A 63 -23.59 -9.68 20.00
C LEU A 63 -22.91 -9.55 18.64
N ASP A 64 -23.50 -8.77 17.76
CA ASP A 64 -22.83 -8.35 16.53
C ASP A 64 -21.84 -7.23 16.89
N LEU A 65 -20.55 -7.51 16.77
CA LEU A 65 -19.43 -6.59 17.04
C LEU A 65 -18.77 -6.18 15.71
N SER A 66 -19.56 -6.09 14.63
CA SER A 66 -19.11 -5.60 13.31
C SER A 66 -18.62 -4.17 13.34
N GLU A 67 -19.16 -3.38 14.27
CA GLU A 67 -18.80 -2.01 14.58
C GLU A 67 -18.73 -1.89 16.10
N ASP A 68 -17.96 -0.94 16.63
CA ASP A 68 -17.86 -0.73 18.08
C ASP A 68 -19.23 -0.20 18.60
N VAL A 69 -20.08 -1.10 19.09
CA VAL A 69 -21.51 -0.82 19.33
C VAL A 69 -21.79 -0.09 20.65
N HIS A 70 -20.82 -0.03 21.56
CA HIS A 70 -20.93 0.70 22.84
C HIS A 70 -20.24 2.07 22.85
N GLU A 71 -19.86 2.59 21.68
CA GLU A 71 -19.29 3.94 21.54
C GLU A 71 -20.32 5.04 21.81
N PHE A 72 -19.84 6.14 22.40
CA PHE A 72 -20.69 7.31 22.66
C PHE A 72 -19.90 8.63 22.72
N ILE A 73 -20.62 9.71 22.42
CA ILE A 73 -20.23 11.09 22.72
C ILE A 73 -21.21 11.66 23.75
N GLU A 74 -20.67 12.27 24.79
CA GLU A 74 -21.46 13.00 25.78
C GLU A 74 -21.36 14.51 25.56
N LEU A 75 -22.52 15.15 25.55
CA LEU A 75 -22.66 16.60 25.55
C LEU A 75 -23.07 17.10 26.93
N HIS A 76 -22.49 18.22 27.34
CA HIS A 76 -22.86 18.94 28.54
C HIS A 76 -23.38 20.33 28.20
N ASN A 77 -24.54 20.70 28.76
CA ASN A 77 -25.02 22.07 28.68
C ASN A 77 -24.38 22.91 29.79
N PHE A 78 -23.32 23.63 29.42
CA PHE A 78 -22.55 24.49 30.31
C PHE A 78 -23.22 25.86 30.54
N SER A 79 -24.34 26.14 29.85
CA SER A 79 -25.08 27.40 30.01
C SER A 79 -26.05 27.39 31.20
N ARG A 80 -26.62 28.55 31.52
CA ARG A 80 -27.61 28.74 32.60
C ARG A 80 -29.06 28.51 32.19
N GLU A 81 -29.28 28.20 30.93
CA GLU A 81 -30.61 28.05 30.37
C GLU A 81 -30.77 26.65 29.79
N THR A 82 -32.00 26.18 29.70
CA THR A 82 -32.29 24.97 28.94
C THR A 82 -32.01 25.25 27.46
N MET A 83 -31.10 24.48 26.87
CA MET A 83 -30.77 24.59 25.45
C MET A 83 -31.66 23.67 24.63
N THR A 84 -32.23 24.19 23.56
CA THR A 84 -32.93 23.41 22.53
C THR A 84 -31.99 23.19 21.36
N LEU A 85 -31.85 21.95 20.88
CA LEU A 85 -30.90 21.54 19.84
C LEU A 85 -31.58 21.39 18.46
N ASP A 86 -32.56 22.24 18.14
CA ASP A 86 -33.29 22.18 16.86
C ASP A 86 -32.35 22.54 15.70
N ASN A 87 -32.25 21.67 14.70
CA ASN A 87 -31.31 21.78 13.56
C ASN A 87 -29.82 21.72 13.94
N TRP A 88 -29.48 21.27 15.14
CA TRP A 88 -28.08 21.01 15.52
C TRP A 88 -27.64 19.66 14.98
N ARG A 89 -26.32 19.46 14.88
CA ARG A 89 -25.72 18.21 14.39
C ARG A 89 -24.42 17.88 15.13
N ILE A 90 -24.08 16.60 15.24
CA ILE A 90 -22.70 16.15 15.46
C ILE A 90 -22.14 15.71 14.10
N SER A 91 -20.97 16.24 13.73
CA SER A 91 -20.29 15.98 12.47
C SER A 91 -18.82 15.60 12.67
N GLY A 92 -18.17 15.16 11.59
CA GLY A 92 -16.78 14.72 11.58
C GLY A 92 -16.71 13.20 11.52
N GLY A 93 -16.23 12.57 12.59
CA GLY A 93 -16.13 11.10 12.70
C GLY A 93 -17.46 10.35 12.72
N ILE A 94 -18.50 11.02 13.20
CA ILE A 94 -19.86 10.51 13.19
C ILE A 94 -20.79 11.56 12.59
N ASP A 95 -21.97 11.11 12.17
CA ASP A 95 -23.06 11.98 11.76
C ASP A 95 -24.30 11.74 12.61
N TYR A 96 -24.80 12.80 13.24
CA TYR A 96 -26.04 12.76 14.00
C TYR A 96 -26.77 14.10 13.98
N ALA A 97 -27.93 14.15 13.32
CA ALA A 97 -28.85 15.29 13.41
C ALA A 97 -29.76 15.15 14.63
N PHE A 98 -29.85 16.19 15.47
CA PHE A 98 -30.69 16.15 16.67
C PHE A 98 -32.19 16.23 16.30
N PRO A 99 -33.05 15.39 16.90
CA PRO A 99 -34.48 15.48 16.70
C PRO A 99 -35.03 16.83 17.19
N ALA A 100 -36.00 17.39 16.46
CA ALA A 100 -36.69 18.61 16.87
C ALA A 100 -37.32 18.46 18.27
N GLY A 101 -37.18 19.49 19.09
CA GLY A 101 -37.60 19.51 20.49
C GLY A 101 -36.60 18.88 21.47
N THR A 102 -35.42 18.43 21.01
CA THR A 102 -34.38 17.93 21.90
C THR A 102 -33.91 19.03 22.84
N LYS A 103 -34.01 18.79 24.15
CA LYS A 103 -33.66 19.75 25.20
C LYS A 103 -32.60 19.20 26.13
N VAL A 104 -31.60 20.00 26.44
CA VAL A 104 -30.63 19.74 27.50
C VAL A 104 -30.82 20.78 28.60
N GLN A 105 -31.20 20.35 29.79
CA GLN A 105 -31.38 21.25 30.94
C GLN A 105 -30.07 21.97 31.27
N SER A 106 -30.14 23.15 31.89
CA SER A 106 -28.93 23.83 32.39
C SER A 106 -28.14 22.89 33.32
N GLY A 107 -26.84 22.75 33.06
CA GLY A 107 -25.97 21.81 33.77
C GLY A 107 -26.25 20.32 33.48
N GLY A 108 -27.17 20.02 32.55
CA GLY A 108 -27.54 18.66 32.16
C GLY A 108 -26.55 18.01 31.21
N PHE A 109 -26.67 16.69 31.09
CA PHE A 109 -25.88 15.86 30.19
C PHE A 109 -26.80 15.14 29.19
N LEU A 110 -26.32 14.98 27.96
CA LEU A 110 -27.00 14.28 26.88
C LEU A 110 -26.01 13.34 26.21
N ILE A 111 -26.38 12.07 26.04
CA ILE A 111 -25.50 11.09 25.41
C ILE A 111 -26.00 10.82 23.99
N VAL A 112 -25.10 10.74 23.02
CA VAL A 112 -25.37 10.25 21.66
C VAL A 112 -24.51 9.01 21.43
N ALA A 113 -25.15 7.87 21.19
CA ALA A 113 -24.51 6.56 21.17
C ALA A 113 -24.70 5.82 19.84
N LYS A 114 -23.77 4.92 19.52
CA LYS A 114 -23.86 4.06 18.33
C LYS A 114 -25.08 3.15 18.41
N ASP A 115 -25.25 2.45 19.54
CA ASP A 115 -26.49 1.75 19.90
C ASP A 115 -27.00 2.22 21.28
N PRO A 116 -28.00 3.12 21.32
CA PRO A 116 -28.53 3.68 22.56
C PRO A 116 -29.10 2.63 23.52
N LYS A 117 -29.72 1.57 22.98
CA LYS A 117 -30.35 0.54 23.79
C LYS A 117 -29.30 -0.35 24.45
N ARG A 118 -28.21 -0.66 23.73
CA ARG A 118 -27.08 -1.44 24.24
C ARG A 118 -26.33 -0.67 25.30
N LEU A 119 -25.97 0.59 25.02
CA LEU A 119 -25.29 1.43 26.00
C LEU A 119 -26.11 1.55 27.31
N ALA A 120 -27.42 1.78 27.20
CA ALA A 120 -28.33 1.86 28.35
C ALA A 120 -28.44 0.55 29.15
N SER A 121 -28.09 -0.60 28.56
CA SER A 121 -28.12 -1.90 29.24
C SER A 121 -26.92 -2.15 30.16
N ILE A 122 -25.86 -1.36 30.04
CA ILE A 122 -24.65 -1.44 30.89
C ILE A 122 -24.98 -0.90 32.29
N LYS A 123 -25.14 -1.80 33.25
CA LYS A 123 -25.58 -1.47 34.62
C LYS A 123 -24.58 -0.58 35.35
N GLU A 124 -23.29 -0.75 35.06
CA GLU A 124 -22.18 0.00 35.64
C GLU A 124 -22.25 1.49 35.29
N TYR A 125 -22.81 1.84 34.14
CA TYR A 125 -23.01 3.23 33.73
C TYR A 125 -24.21 3.90 34.40
N ARG A 126 -25.18 3.13 34.92
CA ARG A 126 -26.33 3.66 35.68
C ARG A 126 -27.14 4.70 34.88
N LEU A 127 -27.45 4.42 33.61
CA LEU A 127 -28.13 5.34 32.69
C LEU A 127 -29.67 5.39 32.86
N ALA A 128 -30.21 4.82 33.94
CA ALA A 128 -31.63 4.88 34.21
C ALA A 128 -32.08 6.35 34.42
N GLY A 129 -32.99 6.84 33.57
CA GLY A 129 -33.48 8.22 33.63
C GLY A 129 -32.56 9.26 32.94
N VAL A 130 -31.45 8.84 32.32
CA VAL A 130 -30.60 9.68 31.49
C VAL A 130 -31.06 9.59 30.03
N THR A 131 -31.07 10.72 29.32
CA THR A 131 -31.40 10.74 27.89
C THR A 131 -30.21 10.21 27.08
N VAL A 132 -30.42 9.06 26.42
CA VAL A 132 -29.48 8.46 25.46
C VAL A 132 -30.12 8.49 24.08
N LEU A 133 -29.52 9.24 23.16
CA LEU A 133 -29.94 9.40 21.77
C LEU A 133 -29.05 8.60 20.82
N GLY A 134 -29.51 8.44 19.58
CA GLY A 134 -28.87 7.67 18.50
C GLY A 134 -29.90 6.81 17.75
N PRO A 135 -29.46 5.83 16.95
CA PRO A 135 -28.07 5.59 16.56
C PRO A 135 -27.52 6.77 15.74
N TYR A 136 -26.23 7.05 15.85
CA TYR A 136 -25.52 7.90 14.88
C TYR A 136 -24.98 7.08 13.70
N GLU A 137 -24.70 7.73 12.58
CA GLU A 137 -23.99 7.13 11.44
C GLU A 137 -22.47 7.33 11.58
N GLY A 138 -21.68 6.43 10.98
CA GLY A 138 -20.22 6.37 11.20
C GLY A 138 -19.81 5.59 12.46
N VAL A 139 -18.53 5.60 12.78
CA VAL A 139 -17.91 4.95 13.97
C VAL A 139 -16.78 5.84 14.45
N LEU A 140 -16.52 5.86 15.75
CA LEU A 140 -15.41 6.65 16.26
C LEU A 140 -14.07 5.99 15.90
N SER A 141 -13.16 6.76 15.35
CA SER A 141 -11.82 6.30 14.97
C SER A 141 -11.04 5.89 16.21
N ASN A 142 -10.63 4.64 16.23
CA ASN A 142 -9.77 4.06 17.25
C ASN A 142 -8.33 4.64 17.26
N ASN A 143 -7.96 5.42 16.24
CA ASN A 143 -6.68 6.12 16.17
C ASN A 143 -6.79 7.62 16.46
N GLY A 144 -8.01 8.16 16.52
CA GLY A 144 -8.27 9.60 16.58
C GLY A 144 -8.89 10.17 15.31
N GLU A 145 -9.65 11.25 15.49
CA GLU A 145 -10.29 12.03 14.44
C GLU A 145 -10.87 13.33 15.01
N ARG A 146 -11.61 14.10 14.19
CA ARG A 146 -12.35 15.28 14.64
C ARG A 146 -13.82 14.95 14.86
N VAL A 147 -14.36 15.40 15.98
CA VAL A 147 -15.80 15.45 16.28
C VAL A 147 -16.18 16.91 16.55
N SER A 148 -17.26 17.37 15.93
CA SER A 148 -17.75 18.75 16.07
C SER A 148 -19.24 18.74 16.40
N VAL A 149 -19.66 19.62 17.31
CA VAL A 149 -21.07 19.92 17.57
C VAL A 149 -21.41 21.21 16.83
N GLU A 150 -22.24 21.11 15.81
CA GLU A 150 -22.68 22.23 14.98
C GLU A 150 -24.04 22.75 15.47
N ASN A 151 -24.14 24.07 15.59
CA ASN A 151 -25.41 24.74 15.92
C ASN A 151 -26.33 24.86 14.70
N ASP A 152 -27.51 25.42 14.92
CA ASP A 152 -28.56 25.66 13.92
C ASP A 152 -28.13 26.51 12.72
N GLY A 153 -27.06 27.28 12.85
CA GLY A 153 -26.44 28.05 11.76
C GLY A 153 -25.31 27.32 11.02
N GLY A 154 -25.07 26.05 11.31
CA GLY A 154 -23.98 25.24 10.73
C GLY A 154 -22.58 25.61 11.23
N LYS A 155 -22.46 26.38 12.32
CA LYS A 155 -21.18 26.72 12.94
C LYS A 155 -20.86 25.75 14.07
N ALA A 156 -19.60 25.33 14.18
CA ALA A 156 -19.14 24.53 15.31
C ALA A 156 -19.26 25.34 16.62
N GLU A 157 -20.12 24.87 17.53
CA GLU A 157 -20.24 25.37 18.90
C GLU A 157 -19.04 24.84 19.73
N ASP A 158 -18.70 23.56 19.59
CA ASP A 158 -17.50 22.94 20.19
C ASP A 158 -16.91 21.88 19.25
N SER A 159 -15.60 21.65 19.33
CA SER A 159 -14.90 20.67 18.50
C SER A 159 -13.71 20.07 19.25
N VAL A 160 -13.43 18.80 18.95
CA VAL A 160 -12.31 18.04 19.49
C VAL A 160 -11.69 17.17 18.41
N ARG A 161 -10.39 17.31 18.20
CA ARG A 161 -9.55 16.41 17.40
C ARG A 161 -8.74 15.50 18.32
N TYR A 162 -9.36 14.43 18.81
CA TYR A 162 -8.72 13.50 19.73
C TYR A 162 -7.74 12.56 19.02
N SER A 163 -6.87 11.89 19.78
CA SER A 163 -5.96 10.87 19.27
C SER A 163 -5.68 9.76 20.28
N ALA A 164 -5.42 8.55 19.80
CA ALA A 164 -4.87 7.47 20.62
C ALA A 164 -3.35 7.62 20.86
N GLN A 165 -2.71 8.61 20.24
CA GLN A 165 -1.26 8.82 20.28
C GLN A 165 -0.87 9.97 21.22
N PHE A 166 0.32 9.88 21.81
CA PHE A 166 0.93 10.98 22.57
C PHE A 166 0.97 12.27 21.71
N PRO A 167 0.58 13.46 22.24
CA PRO A 167 0.41 13.78 23.65
C PRO A 167 -1.00 13.55 24.21
N TRP A 168 -1.95 13.01 23.47
CA TRP A 168 -3.26 12.63 24.01
C TRP A 168 -3.12 11.48 25.04
N PRO A 169 -4.12 11.29 25.93
CA PRO A 169 -4.11 10.19 26.90
C PRO A 169 -4.15 8.81 26.22
N VAL A 170 -2.96 8.22 25.96
CA VAL A 170 -2.83 6.87 25.34
C VAL A 170 -3.60 5.81 26.15
N GLY A 171 -3.70 6.01 27.47
CA GLY A 171 -4.49 5.15 28.36
C GLY A 171 -5.96 4.94 27.96
N ALA A 172 -6.58 5.82 27.18
CA ALA A 172 -7.98 5.66 26.75
C ALA A 172 -8.18 4.45 25.81
N ASP A 173 -7.27 4.23 24.86
CA ASP A 173 -7.30 3.09 23.90
C ASP A 173 -6.48 1.87 24.38
N ALA A 174 -5.74 2.02 25.48
CA ALA A 174 -4.66 1.09 25.81
C ALA A 174 -5.11 -0.32 26.26
N ILE A 175 -6.32 -0.47 26.82
CA ILE A 175 -6.72 -1.72 27.47
C ILE A 175 -6.92 -2.84 26.44
N GLY A 176 -7.39 -2.50 25.24
CA GLY A 176 -7.52 -3.42 24.11
C GLY A 176 -6.20 -4.02 23.62
N ALA A 177 -5.04 -3.51 24.08
CA ALA A 177 -3.76 -4.18 23.84
C ALA A 177 -3.70 -5.58 24.51
N GLY A 178 -4.50 -5.82 25.55
CA GLY A 178 -4.61 -7.09 26.23
C GLY A 178 -3.67 -7.27 27.44
N PRO A 179 -3.88 -8.32 28.25
CA PRO A 179 -3.32 -8.46 29.60
C PRO A 179 -1.80 -8.59 29.62
N LYS A 180 -1.16 -8.93 28.50
CA LYS A 180 0.30 -9.03 28.42
C LYS A 180 0.96 -7.65 28.54
N TRP A 181 0.34 -6.60 28.01
CA TRP A 181 0.91 -5.25 28.06
C TRP A 181 0.40 -4.45 29.25
N THR A 182 -0.87 -4.64 29.61
CA THR A 182 -1.53 -3.81 30.62
C THR A 182 -1.62 -4.48 31.99
N GLY A 183 -1.47 -5.80 32.07
CA GLY A 183 -1.78 -6.59 33.28
C GLY A 183 -3.27 -6.66 33.60
N ILE A 184 -4.13 -6.13 32.73
CA ILE A 184 -5.58 -6.02 32.92
C ILE A 184 -6.27 -7.07 32.05
N ASP A 185 -7.15 -7.86 32.64
CA ASP A 185 -8.03 -8.77 31.91
C ASP A 185 -9.19 -7.96 31.29
N PRO A 186 -9.25 -7.80 29.95
CA PRO A 186 -10.29 -6.99 29.30
C PRO A 186 -11.70 -7.52 29.58
N MET A 187 -11.87 -8.83 29.80
CA MET A 187 -13.17 -9.44 30.06
C MET A 187 -13.85 -8.89 31.33
N GLN A 188 -13.07 -8.39 32.29
CA GLN A 188 -13.61 -7.74 33.51
C GLN A 188 -14.24 -6.37 33.25
N TYR A 189 -13.99 -5.80 32.06
CA TYR A 189 -14.38 -4.46 31.65
C TYR A 189 -15.16 -4.46 30.33
N GLN A 190 -15.72 -5.62 29.98
CA GLN A 190 -16.56 -5.82 28.81
C GLN A 190 -17.63 -4.72 28.68
N TYR A 191 -17.75 -4.17 27.47
CA TYR A 191 -18.59 -3.05 27.02
C TYR A 191 -18.22 -1.68 27.59
N ARG A 192 -17.13 -1.56 28.35
CA ARG A 192 -16.73 -0.31 29.03
C ARG A 192 -15.43 0.27 28.50
N GLY A 193 -14.29 -0.08 29.08
CA GLY A 193 -13.01 0.58 28.78
C GLY A 193 -12.79 1.90 29.51
N ARG A 194 -11.95 2.77 28.93
CA ARG A 194 -11.60 4.10 29.45
C ARG A 194 -11.96 5.17 28.42
N SER A 195 -12.93 6.00 28.74
CA SER A 195 -13.26 7.21 27.98
C SER A 195 -12.19 8.29 28.11
N LEU A 196 -12.18 9.24 27.17
CA LEU A 196 -11.60 10.56 27.35
C LEU A 196 -12.57 11.43 28.13
N GLU A 197 -12.15 11.92 29.29
CA GLU A 197 -12.89 12.86 30.13
C GLU A 197 -12.25 14.25 30.03
N ARG A 198 -13.05 15.26 29.67
CA ARG A 198 -12.61 16.67 29.68
C ARG A 198 -12.44 17.17 31.11
N VAL A 199 -11.35 17.91 31.35
CA VAL A 199 -10.96 18.42 32.68
C VAL A 199 -11.72 19.69 33.04
N ASN A 200 -11.67 20.70 32.17
CA ASN A 200 -12.35 21.97 32.34
C ASN A 200 -13.19 22.29 31.10
N PHE A 201 -14.50 22.45 31.32
CA PHE A 201 -15.49 22.67 30.26
C PHE A 201 -15.43 24.07 29.64
N SER A 202 -14.74 25.02 30.27
CA SER A 202 -14.55 26.38 29.73
C SER A 202 -13.32 26.54 28.83
N LEU A 203 -12.41 25.56 28.82
CA LEU A 203 -11.23 25.58 27.96
C LEU A 203 -11.48 24.78 26.68
N PRO A 204 -10.81 25.09 25.54
CA PRO A 204 -11.04 24.41 24.26
C PRO A 204 -10.99 22.88 24.31
N GLY A 205 -11.83 22.22 23.51
CA GLY A 205 -11.82 20.77 23.34
C GLY A 205 -10.60 20.27 22.56
N ASP A 206 -10.03 21.08 21.68
CA ASP A 206 -8.86 20.72 20.86
C ASP A 206 -7.52 20.70 21.64
N ASP A 207 -7.48 21.07 22.92
CA ASP A 207 -6.27 21.03 23.75
C ASP A 207 -6.10 19.67 24.47
N PRO A 208 -5.08 18.85 24.14
CA PRO A 208 -4.84 17.57 24.79
C PRO A 208 -4.51 17.67 26.29
N ALA A 209 -4.11 18.85 26.80
CA ALA A 209 -3.95 19.07 28.24
C ALA A 209 -5.29 19.03 28.98
N ASN A 210 -6.38 19.37 28.28
CA ASN A 210 -7.72 19.43 28.83
C ASN A 210 -8.44 18.06 28.86
N TRP A 211 -7.72 16.96 28.61
CA TRP A 211 -8.28 15.61 28.59
C TRP A 211 -7.45 14.63 29.41
N VAL A 212 -8.12 13.69 30.05
CA VAL A 212 -7.51 12.53 30.72
C VAL A 212 -8.30 11.27 30.38
N ALA A 213 -7.64 10.10 30.47
CA ALA A 213 -8.34 8.84 30.42
C ALA A 213 -9.08 8.61 31.76
N SER A 214 -10.33 8.17 31.71
CA SER A 214 -11.10 7.88 32.92
C SER A 214 -10.43 6.81 33.80
N PRO A 215 -10.63 6.86 35.13
CA PRO A 215 -10.15 5.84 36.06
C PRO A 215 -10.88 4.51 35.82
N LEU A 216 -10.12 3.49 35.42
CA LEU A 216 -10.69 2.19 35.05
C LEU A 216 -11.50 1.55 36.19
N GLU A 217 -11.02 1.66 37.42
CA GLU A 217 -11.65 1.09 38.60
C GLU A 217 -12.97 1.78 39.01
N LYS A 218 -13.25 2.96 38.44
CA LYS A 218 -14.50 3.71 38.69
C LYS A 218 -15.41 3.79 37.46
N ASN A 219 -14.98 3.23 36.33
CA ASN A 219 -15.63 3.32 35.00
C ASN A 219 -15.66 4.73 34.43
N ALA A 220 -16.10 4.85 33.18
CA ALA A 220 -16.53 6.10 32.55
C ALA A 220 -17.77 6.72 33.26
N THR A 221 -18.06 7.99 32.97
CA THR A 221 -19.09 8.81 33.64
C THR A 221 -20.26 9.25 32.77
N PRO A 222 -20.73 8.48 31.77
CA PRO A 222 -21.83 8.96 30.94
C PRO A 222 -23.07 9.29 31.80
N GLY A 223 -23.69 10.42 31.47
CA GLY A 223 -24.85 11.03 32.10
C GLY A 223 -24.54 11.88 33.35
N ARG A 224 -23.28 12.14 33.69
CA ARG A 224 -22.90 12.81 34.95
C ARG A 224 -21.52 13.47 34.85
N PRO A 225 -21.15 14.37 35.79
CA PRO A 225 -19.87 15.05 35.71
C PRO A 225 -18.67 14.07 35.78
N ASN A 226 -17.69 14.30 34.92
CA ASN A 226 -16.41 13.58 34.85
C ASN A 226 -15.72 13.43 36.22
N HIS A 227 -14.92 12.37 36.37
CA HIS A 227 -14.12 12.18 37.58
C HIS A 227 -13.18 13.34 37.80
N ILE A 228 -12.40 13.68 36.78
CA ILE A 228 -11.33 14.68 36.92
C ILE A 228 -11.88 16.08 37.16
N ALA A 229 -13.07 16.40 36.62
CA ALA A 229 -13.73 17.69 36.80
C ALA A 229 -14.22 17.90 38.25
N ARG A 230 -14.34 16.84 39.05
CA ARG A 230 -14.63 16.90 40.50
C ARG A 230 -13.39 17.26 41.32
N ASP A 231 -12.24 16.79 40.85
CA ASP A 231 -10.99 16.79 41.61
C ASP A 231 -10.11 18.00 41.25
N ARG A 232 -10.22 18.52 40.03
CA ARG A 232 -9.40 19.63 39.51
C ARG A 232 -10.22 20.65 38.75
N SER A 233 -9.94 21.91 39.02
CA SER A 233 -10.61 23.05 38.38
C SER A 233 -9.86 23.60 37.15
N MET A 234 -8.58 23.23 36.95
CA MET A 234 -7.79 23.57 35.77
C MET A 234 -6.97 22.35 35.34
N PRO A 235 -6.69 22.19 34.03
CA PRO A 235 -5.74 21.20 33.55
C PRO A 235 -4.39 21.31 34.26
N ALA A 236 -3.81 20.17 34.61
CA ALA A 236 -2.41 20.15 35.03
C ALA A 236 -1.50 20.28 33.81
N PRO A 237 -0.31 20.89 33.96
CA PRO A 237 0.70 20.85 32.91
C PRO A 237 1.00 19.41 32.48
N ILE A 238 0.90 19.14 31.19
CA ILE A 238 1.28 17.86 30.59
C ILE A 238 2.53 18.03 29.75
N VAL A 239 3.26 16.95 29.49
CA VAL A 239 4.31 16.96 28.47
C VAL A 239 3.65 16.83 27.10
N THR A 240 3.86 17.80 26.22
CA THR A 240 3.31 17.87 24.86
C THR A 240 4.29 17.37 23.80
N SER A 241 5.58 17.37 24.11
CA SER A 241 6.64 16.80 23.27
C SER A 241 7.74 16.23 24.15
N ILE A 242 8.24 15.03 23.82
CA ILE A 242 9.38 14.43 24.48
C ILE A 242 10.29 13.76 23.45
N ARG A 243 11.60 14.03 23.54
CA ARG A 243 12.59 13.51 22.59
C ARG A 243 13.91 13.20 23.29
N ALA A 244 14.61 12.19 22.79
CA ALA A 244 16.03 11.97 23.05
C ALA A 244 16.78 12.27 21.76
N VAL A 245 17.62 13.30 21.75
CA VAL A 245 18.30 13.78 20.54
C VAL A 245 19.81 13.85 20.71
N ASN A 246 20.54 13.66 19.62
CA ASN A 246 21.98 13.93 19.57
C ASN A 246 22.25 15.45 19.48
N SER A 247 23.52 15.85 19.39
CA SER A 247 23.91 17.27 19.29
C SER A 247 23.47 17.97 17.98
N LYS A 248 22.95 17.23 17.00
CA LYS A 248 22.39 17.75 15.74
C LYS A 248 20.86 17.82 15.76
N GLY A 249 20.21 17.34 16.82
CA GLY A 249 18.76 17.24 16.91
C GLY A 249 18.18 15.93 16.37
N ASP A 250 19.00 14.97 15.94
CA ASP A 250 18.49 13.68 15.42
C ASP A 250 18.14 12.72 16.57
N THR A 251 17.06 11.95 16.40
CA THR A 251 16.66 10.89 17.35
C THR A 251 17.43 9.57 17.15
N LEU A 252 18.17 9.45 16.04
CA LEU A 252 19.05 8.32 15.80
C LEU A 252 20.38 8.51 16.55
N ILE A 253 20.45 7.93 17.74
CA ILE A 253 21.60 8.08 18.64
C ILE A 253 22.69 7.04 18.33
N GLY A 254 23.90 7.49 18.03
CA GLY A 254 25.10 6.66 17.91
C GLY A 254 26.00 6.74 19.14
N LYS A 255 26.95 5.80 19.28
CA LYS A 255 27.85 5.73 20.45
C LYS A 255 28.75 6.95 20.70
N LEU A 256 28.93 7.81 19.70
CA LEU A 256 29.76 9.01 19.81
C LEU A 256 28.94 10.23 20.25
N ASP A 257 27.62 10.09 20.31
CA ASP A 257 26.69 11.17 20.59
C ASP A 257 26.48 11.29 22.11
N THR A 258 26.53 12.52 22.60
CA THR A 258 25.82 12.88 23.84
C THR A 258 24.33 12.91 23.54
N VAL A 259 23.50 12.61 24.53
CA VAL A 259 22.05 12.56 24.34
C VAL A 259 21.40 13.62 25.20
N THR A 260 20.69 14.56 24.60
CA THR A 260 19.86 15.51 25.33
C THR A 260 18.43 14.98 25.36
N ILE A 261 17.89 14.82 26.57
CA ILE A 261 16.46 14.60 26.76
C ILE A 261 15.77 15.95 26.78
N GLU A 262 14.82 16.14 25.88
CA GLU A 262 14.03 17.36 25.73
C GLU A 262 12.57 17.06 26.09
N ALA A 263 11.96 17.92 26.91
CA ALA A 263 10.55 17.85 27.25
C ALA A 263 9.91 19.24 27.15
N ARG A 264 8.85 19.38 26.34
CA ARG A 264 8.01 20.57 26.31
C ARG A 264 6.72 20.30 27.06
N PHE A 265 6.27 21.29 27.81
CA PHE A 265 5.02 21.22 28.57
C PHE A 265 3.94 22.11 27.95
N SER A 266 2.68 21.83 28.23
CA SER A 266 1.55 22.69 27.83
C SER A 266 1.63 24.09 28.44
N THR A 267 2.22 24.22 29.63
CA THR A 267 2.59 25.49 30.26
C THR A 267 3.76 25.29 31.22
N ASN A 268 4.57 26.33 31.42
CA ASN A 268 5.68 26.34 32.37
C ASN A 268 5.40 27.12 33.67
N GLU A 269 4.27 27.83 33.75
CA GLU A 269 4.02 28.83 34.81
C GLU A 269 3.92 28.25 36.23
N THR A 270 3.54 26.98 36.34
CA THR A 270 3.30 26.28 37.62
C THR A 270 4.26 25.14 37.89
N LEU A 271 5.25 24.93 37.01
CA LEU A 271 6.19 23.81 37.10
C LEU A 271 7.38 24.13 38.01
N THR A 272 7.60 23.28 39.00
CA THR A 272 8.83 23.30 39.80
C THR A 272 9.41 21.89 39.93
N GLY A 273 10.70 21.77 40.24
CA GLY A 273 11.33 20.48 40.49
C GLY A 273 11.24 19.49 39.31
N VAL A 274 11.34 19.97 38.07
CA VAL A 274 11.30 19.12 36.88
C VAL A 274 12.57 18.27 36.85
N THR A 275 12.38 16.96 36.94
CA THR A 275 13.46 15.98 37.11
C THR A 275 13.32 14.87 36.08
N LEU A 276 14.43 14.55 35.43
CA LEU A 276 14.60 13.35 34.64
C LEU A 276 14.96 12.18 35.57
N GLU A 277 14.12 11.14 35.60
CA GLU A 277 14.48 9.86 36.22
C GLU A 277 14.78 8.82 35.14
N TYR A 278 15.94 8.19 35.20
CA TYR A 278 16.36 7.23 34.17
C TYR A 278 17.24 6.11 34.73
N PHE A 279 17.37 5.02 33.97
CA PHE A 279 18.34 3.97 34.20
C PHE A 279 18.76 3.31 32.88
N TYR A 280 19.84 2.54 32.95
CA TYR A 280 20.32 1.72 31.84
C TYR A 280 19.67 0.34 31.96
N ASP A 281 18.75 0.05 31.06
CA ASP A 281 17.96 -1.18 31.06
C ASP A 281 18.80 -2.33 30.53
N ASN A 282 19.04 -3.31 31.39
CA ASN A 282 19.71 -4.54 31.06
C ASN A 282 18.70 -5.67 31.09
N LEU A 283 18.29 -6.16 29.92
CA LEU A 283 17.35 -7.28 29.76
C LEU A 283 17.67 -8.56 30.58
N GLU A 284 18.90 -8.69 31.10
CA GLU A 284 19.34 -9.81 31.91
C GLU A 284 19.25 -9.57 33.43
N LYS A 285 18.80 -8.40 33.87
CA LYS A 285 18.71 -8.00 35.27
C LYS A 285 17.38 -7.30 35.53
N GLU A 286 16.99 -7.29 36.79
CA GLU A 286 15.85 -6.50 37.30
C GLU A 286 16.35 -5.62 38.45
N GLY A 287 15.62 -4.54 38.73
CA GLY A 287 15.89 -3.68 39.88
C GLY A 287 17.13 -2.79 39.71
N GLU A 288 17.44 -2.38 38.48
CA GLU A 288 18.55 -1.47 38.22
C GLU A 288 18.40 -0.14 38.96
N THR A 289 19.54 0.44 39.36
CA THR A 289 19.57 1.69 40.10
C THR A 289 19.05 2.86 39.26
N LEU A 290 18.01 3.52 39.77
CA LEU A 290 17.45 4.73 39.19
C LEU A 290 18.32 5.94 39.52
N ALA A 291 18.63 6.73 38.49
CA ALA A 291 19.26 8.03 38.63
C ALA A 291 18.21 9.14 38.45
N LYS A 292 18.24 10.15 39.31
CA LYS A 292 17.43 11.37 39.20
C LYS A 292 18.33 12.56 38.89
N ARG A 293 17.91 13.42 37.96
CA ARG A 293 18.66 14.61 37.54
C ARG A 293 17.71 15.76 37.27
N ASP A 294 18.02 16.92 37.80
CA ASP A 294 17.25 18.13 37.52
C ASP A 294 17.40 18.53 36.05
N MET A 295 16.29 18.91 35.44
CA MET A 295 16.25 19.45 34.10
C MET A 295 16.34 20.98 34.14
N LYS A 296 16.87 21.58 33.10
CA LYS A 296 16.98 23.05 32.96
C LYS A 296 15.99 23.54 31.92
N LEU A 297 15.38 24.69 32.15
CA LEU A 297 14.50 25.32 31.17
C LEU A 297 15.33 26.20 30.24
N GLU A 298 15.35 25.86 28.95
CA GLU A 298 16.06 26.58 27.87
C GLU A 298 15.08 26.77 26.70
N ASP A 299 14.81 28.02 26.32
CA ASP A 299 13.90 28.38 25.22
C ASP A 299 12.53 27.64 25.26
N GLY A 300 11.92 27.60 26.45
CA GLY A 300 10.62 26.95 26.68
C GLY A 300 10.66 25.42 26.71
N THR A 301 11.84 24.81 26.57
CA THR A 301 12.05 23.35 26.59
C THR A 301 12.86 22.95 27.81
N TRP A 302 12.42 21.94 28.55
CA TRP A 302 13.20 21.37 29.65
C TRP A 302 14.21 20.37 29.10
N THR A 303 15.48 20.53 29.45
CA THR A 303 16.59 19.74 28.91
C THR A 303 17.45 19.12 30.01
N HIS A 304 17.98 17.93 29.74
CA HIS A 304 19.11 17.37 30.48
C HIS A 304 19.97 16.50 29.57
N THR A 305 21.29 16.70 29.57
CA THR A 305 22.22 15.93 28.74
C THR A 305 22.81 14.76 29.50
N LEU A 306 22.61 13.56 28.94
CA LEU A 306 23.17 12.30 29.41
C LEU A 306 24.53 12.01 28.75
N PRO A 307 25.43 11.28 29.45
CA PRO A 307 26.74 10.94 28.91
C PRO A 307 26.63 9.95 27.74
N LYS A 308 27.66 9.96 26.89
CA LYS A 308 27.81 9.02 25.77
C LYS A 308 27.79 7.57 26.24
N LYS A 309 27.21 6.68 25.44
CA LYS A 309 27.10 5.25 25.77
C LYS A 309 27.53 4.34 24.62
N PRO A 310 28.02 3.12 24.91
CA PRO A 310 28.36 2.15 23.87
C PRO A 310 27.15 1.75 23.02
N ASP A 311 27.43 1.25 21.80
CA ASP A 311 26.44 0.62 20.93
C ASP A 311 25.62 -0.43 21.69
N ARG A 312 24.31 -0.46 21.44
CA ARG A 312 23.32 -1.32 22.09
C ARG A 312 23.09 -1.07 23.59
N THR A 313 23.17 0.18 24.00
CA THR A 313 22.69 0.59 25.32
C THR A 313 21.23 1.03 25.20
N LEU A 314 20.35 0.37 25.95
CA LEU A 314 18.96 0.79 26.13
C LEU A 314 18.86 1.70 27.36
N VAL A 315 18.19 2.84 27.21
CA VAL A 315 17.93 3.76 28.30
C VAL A 315 16.44 3.97 28.43
N ARG A 316 15.94 3.80 29.66
CA ARG A 316 14.55 4.01 30.03
C ARG A 316 14.47 5.24 30.91
N TYR A 317 13.53 6.14 30.62
CA TYR A 317 13.40 7.39 31.35
C TYR A 317 11.96 7.87 31.47
N ARG A 318 11.71 8.73 32.46
CA ARG A 318 10.43 9.43 32.66
C ARG A 318 10.68 10.83 33.19
N ILE A 319 9.69 11.69 33.01
CA ILE A 319 9.70 13.07 33.50
C ILE A 319 8.85 13.14 34.77
N LEU A 320 9.47 13.64 35.83
CA LEU A 320 8.82 13.98 37.08
C LEU A 320 8.74 15.51 37.21
N ALA A 321 7.71 16.02 37.87
CA ALA A 321 7.63 17.43 38.27
C ALA A 321 6.83 17.56 39.56
N ASP A 322 7.04 18.65 40.28
CA ASP A 322 6.21 19.04 41.42
C ASP A 322 5.16 20.07 40.96
N LEU A 323 3.90 19.66 41.04
CA LEU A 323 2.73 20.49 40.72
C LEU A 323 2.12 21.16 41.97
N GLY A 324 2.89 21.27 43.06
CA GLY A 324 2.47 21.82 44.35
C GLY A 324 2.00 20.77 45.37
N MET A 325 2.07 19.48 45.03
CA MET A 325 1.72 18.35 45.92
C MET A 325 2.89 17.38 46.13
N GLY A 326 4.10 17.82 45.81
CA GLY A 326 5.29 16.98 45.79
C GLY A 326 5.58 16.41 44.40
N GLN A 327 6.78 15.88 44.24
CA GLN A 327 7.26 15.32 42.98
C GLN A 327 6.42 14.11 42.54
N GLU A 328 5.82 14.18 41.36
CA GLU A 328 5.06 13.08 40.76
C GLU A 328 5.46 12.80 39.31
N GLN A 329 5.06 11.62 38.80
CA GLN A 329 5.27 11.23 37.40
C GLN A 329 4.29 11.99 36.49
N ILE A 330 4.86 12.74 35.53
CA ILE A 330 4.09 13.50 34.53
C ILE A 330 4.06 12.78 33.18
N SER A 331 5.20 12.26 32.72
CA SER A 331 5.31 11.62 31.40
C SER A 331 6.21 10.38 31.43
N PRO A 332 5.73 9.20 31.00
CA PRO A 332 4.35 8.92 30.55
C PRO A 332 3.32 9.17 31.67
N ARG A 333 2.04 9.37 31.35
CA ARG A 333 1.01 9.54 32.39
C ARG A 333 0.86 8.25 33.19
N LYS A 334 0.41 8.33 34.44
CA LYS A 334 0.13 7.13 35.27
C LYS A 334 -0.90 6.18 34.63
N SER A 335 -1.80 6.72 33.79
CA SER A 335 -2.80 5.97 33.05
C SER A 335 -2.29 5.32 31.75
N ASP A 336 -1.11 5.73 31.26
CA ASP A 336 -0.58 5.22 30.00
C ASP A 336 -0.08 3.76 30.19
N PRO A 337 -0.16 2.92 29.14
CA PRO A 337 0.15 1.48 29.26
C PRO A 337 1.63 1.16 29.40
N TYR A 338 2.50 2.17 29.33
CA TYR A 338 3.95 2.03 29.48
C TYR A 338 4.43 3.01 30.55
N GLN A 339 5.38 2.57 31.37
CA GLN A 339 5.81 3.35 32.54
C GLN A 339 6.95 4.33 32.23
N ARG A 340 7.64 4.15 31.10
CA ARG A 340 8.83 4.93 30.74
C ARG A 340 8.98 5.08 29.24
N HIS A 341 9.47 6.23 28.83
CA HIS A 341 10.03 6.48 27.50
C HIS A 341 11.36 5.76 27.35
N SER A 342 11.84 5.66 26.12
CA SER A 342 13.13 5.02 25.87
C SER A 342 13.85 5.57 24.65
N TYR A 343 15.17 5.42 24.67
CA TYR A 343 16.00 5.58 23.48
C TYR A 343 17.06 4.47 23.46
N PHE A 344 17.56 4.18 22.28
CA PHE A 344 18.56 3.14 22.07
C PHE A 344 19.76 3.69 21.31
N VAL A 345 20.95 3.35 21.79
CA VAL A 345 22.20 3.68 21.09
C VAL A 345 22.37 2.70 19.93
N MET A 346 21.97 3.13 18.74
CA MET A 346 21.99 2.34 17.52
C MET A 346 23.43 2.12 17.02
N PRO A 347 23.82 0.86 16.72
CA PRO A 347 25.05 0.59 15.99
C PRO A 347 25.00 1.17 14.58
N ARG A 348 26.14 1.64 14.05
CA ARG A 348 26.22 2.12 12.66
C ARG A 348 25.94 1.00 11.65
N PHE A 349 25.12 1.32 10.64
CA PHE A 349 24.86 0.48 9.47
C PHE A 349 25.16 1.25 8.19
N THR A 350 25.68 0.54 7.19
CA THR A 350 26.08 1.08 5.87
C THR A 350 25.23 0.52 4.74
N ASP A 351 24.22 -0.30 5.04
CA ASP A 351 23.30 -0.89 4.07
C ASP A 351 22.06 -0.01 3.94
N THR A 352 21.44 0.00 2.77
CA THR A 352 20.21 0.75 2.49
C THR A 352 18.94 -0.01 2.89
N ARG A 353 19.04 -1.30 3.23
CA ARG A 353 17.90 -2.10 3.73
C ARG A 353 17.47 -1.68 5.13
N LYS A 354 16.19 -1.91 5.45
CA LYS A 354 15.67 -1.77 6.81
C LYS A 354 16.48 -2.63 7.78
N TYR A 355 16.89 -2.01 8.89
CA TYR A 355 17.68 -2.65 9.93
C TYR A 355 16.94 -2.67 11.26
N PHE A 356 16.81 -3.86 11.83
CA PHE A 356 16.15 -4.09 13.12
C PHE A 356 17.12 -4.66 14.15
N GLU A 357 16.96 -4.26 15.42
CA GLU A 357 17.52 -4.98 16.57
C GLU A 357 16.37 -5.66 17.33
N LEU A 358 16.44 -6.98 17.52
CA LEU A 358 15.52 -7.73 18.38
C LEU A 358 16.31 -8.30 19.56
N MET A 359 15.98 -7.86 20.76
CA MET A 359 16.64 -8.26 22.01
C MET A 359 15.67 -9.09 22.85
N VAL A 360 16.12 -10.25 23.30
CA VAL A 360 15.34 -11.21 24.11
C VAL A 360 16.27 -11.78 25.18
N SER A 361 15.83 -11.75 26.43
CA SER A 361 16.65 -12.23 27.56
C SER A 361 17.01 -13.71 27.43
N ARG A 362 18.10 -14.15 28.06
CA ARG A 362 18.49 -15.58 28.09
C ARG A 362 17.39 -16.47 28.66
N ASN A 363 16.69 -16.02 29.70
CA ASN A 363 15.54 -16.73 30.26
C ASN A 363 14.40 -16.84 29.22
N GLY A 364 14.13 -15.78 28.46
CA GLY A 364 13.19 -15.79 27.35
C GLY A 364 13.58 -16.82 26.28
N ILE A 365 14.85 -16.84 25.84
CA ILE A 365 15.33 -17.83 24.86
C ILE A 365 15.19 -19.28 25.38
N SER A 366 15.50 -19.51 26.66
CA SER A 366 15.32 -20.82 27.30
C SER A 366 13.84 -21.23 27.33
N GLN A 367 12.94 -20.30 27.66
CA GLN A 367 11.51 -20.54 27.63
C GLN A 367 10.99 -20.83 26.21
N LEU A 368 11.46 -20.11 25.19
CA LEU A 368 11.12 -20.42 23.79
C LEU A 368 11.56 -21.83 23.37
N SER A 369 12.71 -22.31 23.88
CA SER A 369 13.16 -23.68 23.64
C SER A 369 12.22 -24.71 24.29
N LYS A 370 11.73 -24.45 25.50
CA LYS A 370 10.72 -25.30 26.17
C LYS A 370 9.39 -25.30 25.41
N ASN A 371 8.95 -24.12 24.96
CA ASN A 371 7.75 -23.97 24.13
C ASN A 371 7.85 -24.81 22.85
N ALA A 372 9.00 -24.78 22.17
CA ALA A 372 9.25 -25.58 20.98
C ALA A 372 9.30 -27.10 21.26
N ALA A 373 9.57 -27.55 22.49
CA ALA A 373 9.49 -28.97 22.83
C ALA A 373 8.04 -29.47 22.90
N ALA A 374 7.05 -28.59 23.13
CA ALA A 374 5.62 -28.92 23.19
C ALA A 374 4.97 -29.08 21.80
N ASN A 375 5.69 -29.63 20.83
CA ASN A 375 5.25 -29.76 19.44
C ASN A 375 3.97 -30.63 19.31
N PRO A 376 2.89 -30.14 18.69
CA PRO A 376 1.68 -30.93 18.46
C PRO A 376 1.90 -32.21 17.63
N ARG A 377 2.94 -32.26 16.77
CA ARG A 377 3.30 -33.47 16.01
C ARG A 377 3.99 -34.55 16.86
N SER A 378 4.37 -34.28 18.11
CA SER A 378 5.02 -35.25 19.01
C SER A 378 4.03 -36.14 19.77
N GLY A 379 2.75 -36.15 19.39
CA GLY A 379 1.71 -36.90 20.12
C GLY A 379 1.20 -36.20 21.38
N TYR A 380 1.45 -34.89 21.52
CA TYR A 380 0.89 -34.09 22.62
C TYR A 380 -0.64 -34.12 22.59
N ARG A 381 -1.25 -34.74 23.60
CA ARG A 381 -2.69 -34.74 23.84
C ARG A 381 -2.99 -33.70 24.92
N PRO A 382 -3.53 -32.52 24.59
CA PRO A 382 -3.96 -31.59 25.62
C PRO A 382 -5.02 -32.26 26.49
N ALA A 383 -5.05 -31.94 27.79
CA ALA A 383 -6.17 -32.32 28.64
C ALA A 383 -7.47 -31.72 28.08
N LYS A 384 -8.62 -32.31 28.41
CA LYS A 384 -9.92 -31.72 28.06
C LYS A 384 -9.93 -30.26 28.52
N ASN A 385 -10.34 -29.35 27.61
CA ASN A 385 -10.45 -27.90 27.83
C ASN A 385 -9.12 -27.11 27.87
N ILE A 386 -7.95 -27.71 27.59
CA ILE A 386 -6.70 -26.94 27.39
C ILE A 386 -6.54 -26.57 25.92
N LYS A 387 -6.20 -25.29 25.67
CA LYS A 387 -5.94 -24.75 24.33
C LYS A 387 -4.90 -25.60 23.57
N PRO A 388 -5.30 -26.26 22.47
CA PRO A 388 -4.39 -26.97 21.59
C PRO A 388 -3.29 -26.03 21.05
N ARG A 389 -2.01 -26.43 21.18
CA ARG A 389 -0.79 -25.65 20.85
C ARG A 389 -0.49 -24.43 21.73
N GLY A 390 -1.12 -24.29 22.91
CA GLY A 390 -0.85 -23.17 23.84
C GLY A 390 0.63 -22.97 24.13
N PRO A 391 1.29 -23.93 24.83
CA PRO A 391 2.72 -23.82 25.14
C PRO A 391 3.61 -23.64 23.91
N TRP A 392 3.25 -24.27 22.79
CA TRP A 392 3.98 -24.15 21.53
C TRP A 392 3.96 -22.72 20.96
N ASN A 393 2.85 -21.99 21.10
CA ASN A 393 2.71 -20.64 20.57
C ASN A 393 2.83 -19.54 21.64
N ASP A 394 3.25 -19.90 22.85
CA ASP A 394 3.51 -18.93 23.91
C ASP A 394 4.70 -18.04 23.55
N THR A 395 4.58 -16.79 23.98
CA THR A 395 5.51 -15.70 23.68
C THR A 395 6.32 -15.34 24.92
N VAL A 396 7.49 -14.74 24.70
CA VAL A 396 8.31 -14.14 25.75
C VAL A 396 8.46 -12.65 25.50
N HIS A 397 8.70 -11.87 26.56
CA HIS A 397 8.99 -10.45 26.44
C HIS A 397 10.30 -10.23 25.65
N GLY A 398 10.35 -9.17 24.86
CA GLY A 398 11.51 -8.74 24.11
C GLY A 398 11.42 -7.26 23.76
N ILE A 399 12.46 -6.75 23.12
CA ILE A 399 12.56 -5.34 22.72
C ILE A 399 12.93 -5.29 21.24
N LEU A 400 12.10 -4.61 20.46
CA LEU A 400 12.34 -4.36 19.04
C LEU A 400 12.78 -2.91 18.86
N VAL A 401 13.82 -2.69 18.06
CA VAL A 401 14.30 -1.35 17.71
C VAL A 401 14.40 -1.21 16.20
N TYR A 402 13.85 -0.13 15.67
CA TYR A 402 13.97 0.28 14.27
C TYR A 402 14.15 1.81 14.21
N ASN A 403 15.15 2.31 13.46
CA ASN A 403 15.45 3.74 13.36
C ASN A 403 15.54 4.50 14.71
N GLY A 404 16.06 3.84 15.75
CA GLY A 404 16.21 4.39 17.10
C GLY A 404 14.95 4.29 17.97
N GLU A 405 13.79 4.01 17.37
CA GLU A 405 12.53 3.85 18.06
C GLU A 405 12.45 2.48 18.73
N VAL A 406 12.14 2.47 20.02
CA VAL A 406 12.13 1.28 20.88
C VAL A 406 10.69 0.85 21.15
N ARG A 407 10.44 -0.46 21.04
CA ARG A 407 9.13 -1.06 21.31
C ARG A 407 9.28 -2.25 22.23
N ASP A 408 8.48 -2.27 23.29
CA ASP A 408 8.25 -3.47 24.09
C ASP A 408 7.34 -4.42 23.34
N VAL A 409 7.81 -5.64 23.13
CA VAL A 409 7.17 -6.62 22.27
C VAL A 409 7.06 -7.96 22.95
N TYR A 410 6.11 -8.76 22.47
CA TYR A 410 6.05 -10.18 22.79
C TYR A 410 6.43 -10.98 21.57
N CYS A 411 7.45 -11.81 21.68
CA CYS A 411 7.98 -12.53 20.52
C CYS A 411 8.01 -14.04 20.77
N ARG A 412 8.04 -14.79 19.67
CA ARG A 412 8.25 -16.24 19.69
C ARG A 412 8.94 -16.70 18.43
N TRP A 413 9.50 -17.90 18.47
CA TRP A 413 9.86 -18.59 17.24
C TRP A 413 8.60 -18.93 16.43
N ASN A 414 8.73 -18.89 15.11
CA ASN A 414 7.65 -19.08 14.15
C ASN A 414 7.99 -20.16 13.11
N GLY A 415 6.96 -20.66 12.41
CA GLY A 415 7.11 -21.75 11.46
C GLY A 415 7.06 -23.14 12.11
N SER A 416 7.46 -24.15 11.33
CA SER A 416 7.51 -25.56 11.73
C SER A 416 8.63 -25.82 12.76
N PHE A 417 8.65 -27.02 13.34
CA PHE A 417 9.72 -27.47 14.25
C PHE A 417 11.13 -27.25 13.70
N TYR A 418 11.32 -27.41 12.38
CA TYR A 418 12.61 -27.21 11.72
C TYR A 418 13.10 -25.75 11.75
N ARG A 419 12.21 -24.78 11.94
CA ARG A 419 12.50 -23.32 11.98
C ARG A 419 12.39 -22.73 13.38
N ARG A 420 12.23 -23.58 14.41
CA ARG A 420 12.15 -23.21 15.83
C ARG A 420 13.30 -23.85 16.62
N ASN A 421 14.54 -23.51 16.24
CA ASN A 421 15.76 -23.94 16.90
C ASN A 421 16.86 -22.86 16.82
N GLY A 422 17.76 -22.80 17.80
CA GLY A 422 18.78 -21.74 17.95
C GLY A 422 19.64 -21.41 16.71
N GLY A 423 19.73 -22.30 15.71
CA GLY A 423 20.50 -22.11 14.49
C GLY A 423 19.78 -21.34 13.37
N ARG A 424 18.50 -21.63 13.14
CA ARG A 424 17.69 -21.20 11.97
C ARG A 424 16.28 -20.75 12.36
N ASN A 425 16.22 -19.78 13.27
CA ASN A 425 14.95 -19.27 13.78
C ASN A 425 14.29 -18.29 12.81
N SER A 426 13.01 -18.57 12.54
CA SER A 426 12.03 -17.57 12.14
C SER A 426 11.36 -17.00 13.38
N TRP A 427 10.98 -15.73 13.36
CA TRP A 427 10.40 -15.04 14.51
C TRP A 427 9.05 -14.45 14.15
N LYS A 428 8.12 -14.49 15.10
CA LYS A 428 6.91 -13.67 15.11
C LYS A 428 7.02 -12.70 16.29
N VAL A 429 6.89 -11.41 16.03
CA VAL A 429 7.01 -10.32 17.00
C VAL A 429 5.66 -9.60 17.06
N ARG A 430 5.03 -9.62 18.23
CA ARG A 430 3.76 -8.95 18.51
C ARG A 430 3.99 -7.57 19.06
N LEU A 431 3.29 -6.60 18.50
CA LEU A 431 3.34 -5.20 18.87
C LEU A 431 2.09 -4.86 19.68
N PRO A 432 2.19 -4.01 20.73
CA PRO A 432 1.01 -3.49 21.38
C PRO A 432 0.22 -2.62 20.40
N ARG A 433 -1.09 -2.61 20.59
CA ARG A 433 -2.03 -1.75 19.85
C ARG A 433 -1.60 -0.29 19.79
N TYR A 434 -1.19 0.29 20.92
CA TYR A 434 -0.75 1.69 21.03
C TYR A 434 0.64 1.98 20.42
N ASN A 435 1.36 0.96 19.92
CA ASN A 435 2.69 1.13 19.34
C ASN A 435 2.95 0.09 18.22
N GLN A 436 2.06 0.09 17.23
CA GLN A 436 2.16 -0.73 16.02
C GLN A 436 3.29 -0.24 15.08
N PHE A 437 3.63 -1.06 14.09
CA PHE A 437 4.60 -0.72 13.05
C PHE A 437 3.89 -0.71 11.70
N ASP A 438 3.72 0.46 11.07
CA ASP A 438 2.97 0.58 9.80
C ASP A 438 1.53 -0.02 9.89
N GLY A 439 0.87 0.18 11.03
CA GLY A 439 -0.44 -0.41 11.34
C GLY A 439 -0.43 -1.93 11.58
N GLN A 440 0.74 -2.58 11.54
CA GLN A 440 0.86 -4.01 11.80
C GLN A 440 0.92 -4.31 13.31
N SER A 441 0.07 -5.24 13.75
CA SER A 441 0.09 -5.81 15.10
C SER A 441 1.12 -6.93 15.25
N ASP A 442 1.63 -7.48 14.14
CA ASP A 442 2.55 -8.60 14.10
C ASP A 442 3.58 -8.42 12.97
N LEU A 443 4.87 -8.66 13.28
CA LEU A 443 5.95 -8.73 12.30
C LEU A 443 6.55 -10.13 12.25
N LEU A 444 6.74 -10.67 11.04
CA LEU A 444 7.32 -12.00 10.83
C LEU A 444 8.72 -11.88 10.22
N PHE A 445 9.78 -12.16 10.99
CA PHE A 445 11.14 -12.26 10.46
C PHE A 445 11.47 -13.71 10.13
N MET A 446 11.31 -14.07 8.86
CA MET A 446 11.28 -15.46 8.41
C MET A 446 12.59 -15.89 7.76
N ASP A 447 13.05 -17.09 8.09
CA ASP A 447 14.11 -17.81 7.36
C ASP A 447 13.49 -18.54 6.17
N LYS A 448 13.18 -17.77 5.11
CA LYS A 448 12.55 -18.19 3.85
C LYS A 448 13.43 -17.79 2.67
N ASP A 449 12.99 -18.15 1.46
CA ASP A 449 13.73 -18.00 0.22
C ASP A 449 12.97 -17.16 -0.83
N ASN A 450 13.58 -16.99 -2.00
CA ASN A 450 13.01 -16.18 -3.07
C ASN A 450 11.72 -16.78 -3.68
N VAL A 451 11.39 -18.06 -3.44
CA VAL A 451 10.14 -18.63 -3.98
C VAL A 451 8.95 -18.13 -3.17
N THR A 452 9.16 -17.81 -1.90
CA THR A 452 8.15 -17.12 -1.08
C THR A 452 7.86 -15.72 -1.64
N VAL A 453 8.90 -14.98 -2.04
CA VAL A 453 8.75 -13.67 -2.72
C VAL A 453 8.03 -13.84 -4.06
N ALA A 454 8.41 -14.85 -4.85
CA ALA A 454 7.76 -15.14 -6.13
C ALA A 454 6.27 -15.47 -5.96
N GLY A 455 5.93 -16.35 -5.03
CA GLY A 455 4.54 -16.71 -4.72
C GLY A 455 3.70 -15.48 -4.36
N HIS A 456 4.09 -14.72 -3.35
CA HIS A 456 3.36 -13.50 -2.98
C HIS A 456 3.30 -12.46 -4.11
N THR A 457 4.33 -12.35 -4.94
CA THR A 457 4.31 -11.45 -6.12
C THR A 457 3.28 -11.91 -7.15
N LEU A 458 3.23 -13.21 -7.50
CA LEU A 458 2.26 -13.73 -8.48
C LEU A 458 0.81 -13.53 -8.03
N TYR A 459 0.50 -13.74 -6.75
CA TYR A 459 -0.85 -13.49 -6.22
C TYR A 459 -1.21 -12.01 -6.17
N ARG A 460 -0.22 -11.15 -5.89
CA ARG A 460 -0.43 -9.70 -5.98
C ARG A 460 -0.71 -9.31 -7.42
N GLU A 461 0.04 -9.79 -8.41
CA GLU A 461 -0.23 -9.46 -9.81
C GLU A 461 -1.59 -9.96 -10.30
N LEU A 462 -2.09 -11.09 -9.79
CA LEU A 462 -3.47 -11.54 -10.01
C LEU A 462 -4.54 -10.59 -9.43
N GLY A 463 -4.16 -9.65 -8.57
CA GLY A 463 -5.09 -8.84 -7.81
C GLY A 463 -5.80 -9.65 -6.72
N LEU A 464 -5.10 -10.59 -6.07
CA LEU A 464 -5.61 -11.34 -4.92
C LEU A 464 -4.93 -10.89 -3.62
N PRO A 465 -5.63 -10.98 -2.46
CA PRO A 465 -5.04 -10.59 -1.18
C PRO A 465 -3.87 -11.51 -0.83
N THR A 466 -2.75 -10.91 -0.43
CA THR A 466 -1.53 -11.64 -0.13
C THR A 466 -0.56 -10.79 0.68
N SER A 467 0.29 -11.42 1.48
CA SER A 467 1.30 -10.71 2.29
C SER A 467 2.30 -9.91 1.42
N HIS A 468 2.64 -8.70 1.87
CA HIS A 468 3.84 -8.04 1.40
C HIS A 468 5.10 -8.73 1.95
N THR A 469 6.18 -8.78 1.16
CA THR A 469 7.45 -9.40 1.53
C THR A 469 8.63 -8.47 1.27
N GLU A 470 9.54 -8.33 2.22
CA GLU A 470 10.70 -7.45 2.11
C GLU A 470 11.94 -8.11 2.72
N TRP A 471 13.08 -8.07 2.03
CA TRP A 471 14.35 -8.52 2.60
C TRP A 471 14.90 -7.47 3.56
N VAL A 472 15.03 -7.84 4.84
CA VAL A 472 15.50 -6.94 5.90
C VAL A 472 16.74 -7.52 6.59
N ASP A 473 17.54 -6.63 7.17
CA ASP A 473 18.62 -7.03 8.06
C ASP A 473 18.14 -6.92 9.51
N VAL A 474 18.37 -7.98 10.30
CA VAL A 474 17.99 -8.02 11.71
C VAL A 474 19.16 -8.55 12.54
N ALA A 475 19.47 -7.87 13.64
CA ALA A 475 20.32 -8.42 14.69
C ALA A 475 19.45 -8.96 15.81
N ILE A 476 19.52 -10.28 16.02
CA ILE A 476 18.80 -10.95 17.11
C ILE A 476 19.82 -11.30 18.18
N ASN A 477 19.72 -10.67 19.35
CA ASN A 477 20.71 -10.80 20.43
C ASN A 477 22.15 -10.63 19.90
N LYS A 478 22.40 -9.55 19.14
CA LYS A 478 23.68 -9.20 18.48
C LYS A 478 24.08 -10.06 17.28
N ARG A 479 23.42 -11.20 17.04
CA ARG A 479 23.67 -12.03 15.84
C ARG A 479 22.97 -11.42 14.64
N LYS A 480 23.76 -10.82 13.74
CA LYS A 480 23.27 -10.28 12.47
C LYS A 480 22.83 -11.41 11.53
N MET A 481 21.67 -11.23 10.91
CA MET A 481 21.13 -12.14 9.90
C MET A 481 20.23 -11.39 8.93
N ARG A 482 20.17 -11.91 7.70
CA ARG A 482 19.16 -11.50 6.73
C ARG A 482 17.90 -12.34 6.93
N ARG A 483 16.74 -11.69 6.92
CA ARG A 483 15.44 -12.35 7.03
C ARG A 483 14.48 -11.78 6.01
N LEU A 484 13.52 -12.60 5.59
CA LEU A 484 12.38 -12.11 4.84
C LEU A 484 11.36 -11.63 5.86
N MET A 485 11.12 -10.32 5.90
CA MET A 485 9.99 -9.76 6.62
C MET A 485 8.72 -10.07 5.82
N ILE A 486 7.77 -10.75 6.43
CA ILE A 486 6.48 -11.11 5.81
C ILE A 486 5.38 -10.49 6.65
N GLU A 487 4.48 -9.78 5.99
CA GLU A 487 3.25 -9.26 6.58
C GLU A 487 2.34 -10.41 7.02
N ASP A 488 1.66 -10.32 8.17
CA ASP A 488 0.69 -11.36 8.53
C ASP A 488 -0.62 -11.20 7.72
N HIS A 489 -1.40 -12.26 7.58
CA HIS A 489 -2.73 -12.16 6.98
C HIS A 489 -3.69 -11.67 8.04
N ASN A 490 -4.02 -10.37 8.02
CA ASN A 490 -4.87 -9.70 8.99
C ASN A 490 -5.66 -8.55 8.32
N ASP A 491 -6.38 -7.75 9.10
CA ASP A 491 -7.12 -6.59 8.62
C ASP A 491 -6.24 -5.61 7.83
N ARG A 492 -5.03 -5.31 8.31
CA ARG A 492 -4.12 -4.39 7.62
C ARG A 492 -3.69 -4.87 6.24
N MET A 493 -3.51 -6.18 6.06
CA MET A 493 -3.23 -6.76 4.74
C MET A 493 -4.43 -6.62 3.79
N LEU A 494 -5.66 -6.81 4.31
CA LEU A 494 -6.88 -6.66 3.54
C LEU A 494 -7.16 -5.20 3.18
N GLU A 495 -6.97 -4.26 4.10
CA GLU A 495 -7.04 -2.81 3.82
C GLU A 495 -6.14 -2.43 2.64
N LYS A 496 -4.86 -2.82 2.69
CA LYS A 496 -3.92 -2.60 1.58
C LYS A 496 -4.37 -3.28 0.29
N TYR A 497 -5.00 -4.46 0.38
CA TYR A 497 -5.58 -5.13 -0.77
C TYR A 497 -6.78 -4.35 -1.33
N HIS A 498 -7.68 -3.83 -0.49
CA HIS A 498 -8.84 -3.04 -0.93
C HIS A 498 -8.38 -1.72 -1.58
N GLU A 499 -7.40 -1.05 -0.99
CA GLU A 499 -6.71 0.11 -1.59
C GLU A 499 -6.06 -0.26 -2.94
N ASP A 500 -5.44 -1.44 -3.06
CA ASP A 500 -4.88 -1.96 -4.31
C ASP A 500 -5.97 -2.26 -5.35
N GLN A 501 -7.12 -2.81 -4.93
CA GLN A 501 -8.26 -3.06 -5.82
C GLN A 501 -8.86 -1.76 -6.35
N ALA A 502 -9.00 -0.73 -5.51
CA ALA A 502 -9.45 0.59 -5.96
C ALA A 502 -8.47 1.21 -6.98
N ARG A 503 -7.15 1.00 -6.81
CA ARG A 503 -6.14 1.42 -7.80
C ARG A 503 -6.17 0.61 -9.09
N ARG A 504 -6.50 -0.68 -9.04
CA ARG A 504 -6.64 -1.56 -10.22
C ARG A 504 -7.93 -1.36 -10.99
N ASN A 505 -8.97 -0.89 -10.30
CA ASN A 505 -10.31 -0.69 -10.81
C ASN A 505 -10.79 0.70 -10.38
N PRO A 506 -10.28 1.78 -11.02
CA PRO A 506 -10.66 3.14 -10.66
C PRO A 506 -12.19 3.31 -10.64
N GLY A 507 -12.72 3.93 -9.57
CA GLY A 507 -14.15 4.16 -9.37
C GLY A 507 -14.90 3.08 -8.56
N THR A 508 -14.24 2.02 -8.11
CA THR A 508 -14.88 1.02 -7.22
C THR A 508 -14.78 1.40 -5.74
N GLU A 509 -15.87 1.25 -4.99
CA GLU A 509 -15.88 1.38 -3.52
C GLU A 509 -14.99 0.32 -2.85
N LEU A 510 -14.44 0.66 -1.68
CA LEU A 510 -13.64 -0.25 -0.87
C LEU A 510 -14.54 -1.32 -0.23
N GLU A 511 -14.28 -2.59 -0.53
CA GLU A 511 -14.92 -3.71 0.16
C GLU A 511 -14.46 -3.76 1.63
N PRO A 512 -15.34 -4.07 2.60
CA PRO A 512 -14.91 -4.38 3.96
C PRO A 512 -14.03 -5.64 4.03
N ASN A 513 -13.16 -5.71 5.03
CA ASN A 513 -12.15 -6.78 5.17
C ASN A 513 -12.69 -8.22 5.14
N GLY A 514 -13.88 -8.50 5.67
CA GLY A 514 -14.34 -9.89 5.82
C GLY A 514 -13.47 -10.73 6.77
N HIS A 515 -13.64 -12.06 6.80
CA HIS A 515 -13.10 -12.93 7.86
C HIS A 515 -12.10 -13.98 7.34
N ILE A 516 -10.87 -13.97 7.87
CA ILE A 516 -9.76 -14.84 7.47
C ILE A 516 -9.55 -15.98 8.48
N PHE A 517 -9.44 -17.20 7.95
CA PHE A 517 -9.17 -18.42 8.70
C PHE A 517 -7.91 -19.14 8.18
N LYS A 518 -6.88 -19.28 9.02
CA LYS A 518 -5.65 -20.01 8.69
C LYS A 518 -5.79 -21.51 8.87
N SER A 519 -5.63 -22.30 7.80
CA SER A 519 -5.49 -23.74 7.96
C SER A 519 -4.16 -24.10 8.63
N SER A 520 -4.27 -24.78 9.76
CA SER A 520 -3.17 -25.29 10.58
C SER A 520 -3.34 -26.79 10.82
N GLY A 521 -3.84 -27.51 9.82
CA GLY A 521 -4.06 -28.95 9.86
C GLY A 521 -2.79 -29.77 10.07
N ILE A 522 -2.97 -31.05 10.39
CA ILE A 522 -1.89 -32.03 10.54
C ILE A 522 -2.23 -33.29 9.76
N LEU A 523 -1.24 -34.15 9.46
CA LEU A 523 -1.49 -35.35 8.65
C LEU A 523 -2.36 -36.41 9.35
N GLN A 524 -2.50 -36.32 10.68
CA GLN A 524 -3.25 -37.25 11.51
C GLN A 524 -4.59 -36.66 11.98
N ASN A 525 -5.43 -37.53 12.57
CA ASN A 525 -6.65 -37.15 13.25
C ASN A 525 -6.49 -37.46 14.75
N LEU A 526 -6.14 -36.46 15.57
CA LEU A 526 -5.70 -36.63 16.97
C LEU A 526 -6.58 -35.80 17.91
N GLY A 527 -7.84 -36.18 18.08
CA GLY A 527 -8.80 -35.49 18.95
C GLY A 527 -9.15 -34.08 18.45
N PRO A 528 -8.71 -32.99 19.12
CA PRO A 528 -9.02 -31.63 18.67
C PRO A 528 -8.40 -31.28 17.30
N TYR A 529 -7.35 -32.00 16.87
CA TYR A 529 -6.70 -31.77 15.59
C TYR A 529 -7.23 -32.70 14.49
N GLY A 530 -7.28 -32.17 13.28
CA GLY A 530 -7.67 -32.87 12.07
C GLY A 530 -6.83 -32.39 10.90
N ARG A 531 -7.19 -32.86 9.70
CA ARG A 531 -6.36 -32.67 8.51
C ARG A 531 -6.30 -31.26 7.97
N GLY A 532 -7.30 -30.41 8.21
CA GLY A 532 -7.31 -29.05 7.67
C GLY A 532 -7.33 -28.99 6.15
N ASP A 533 -7.77 -30.06 5.48
CA ASP A 533 -7.83 -30.24 4.03
C ASP A 533 -9.15 -29.74 3.41
N GLY A 534 -9.94 -28.97 4.16
CA GLY A 534 -11.31 -28.58 3.81
C GLY A 534 -12.35 -29.71 3.97
N GLY A 535 -11.98 -30.84 4.59
CA GLY A 535 -12.91 -31.93 4.90
C GLY A 535 -13.77 -31.66 6.13
N LYS A 536 -14.98 -32.24 6.15
CA LYS A 536 -15.91 -32.15 7.29
C LYS A 536 -15.31 -32.77 8.56
N LEU A 537 -15.38 -32.02 9.66
CA LEU A 537 -14.92 -32.46 10.98
C LEU A 537 -16.10 -32.79 11.90
N GLY A 538 -16.26 -34.07 12.23
CA GLY A 538 -17.21 -34.54 13.24
C GLY A 538 -16.64 -34.51 14.66
N THR A 539 -17.45 -34.90 15.64
CA THR A 539 -17.04 -35.07 17.04
C THR A 539 -15.91 -36.11 17.16
N SER A 540 -14.89 -35.83 17.97
CA SER A 540 -13.76 -36.74 18.22
C SER A 540 -13.14 -36.45 19.58
N ASP A 541 -12.82 -37.49 20.36
CA ASP A 541 -12.17 -37.42 21.68
C ASP A 541 -12.83 -36.42 22.66
N GLY A 542 -14.15 -36.30 22.61
CA GLY A 542 -14.93 -35.38 23.46
C GLY A 542 -15.00 -33.93 22.98
N TRP A 543 -14.40 -33.60 21.84
CA TRP A 543 -14.47 -32.28 21.21
C TRP A 543 -15.56 -32.24 20.15
N THR A 544 -16.38 -31.20 20.16
CA THR A 544 -17.44 -30.99 19.15
C THR A 544 -16.82 -30.63 17.80
N GLY A 545 -17.58 -30.81 16.69
CA GLY A 545 -17.11 -30.42 15.37
C GLY A 545 -16.70 -28.94 15.29
N LEU A 546 -17.48 -28.04 15.92
CA LEU A 546 -17.18 -26.60 15.96
C LEU A 546 -15.84 -26.32 16.67
N GLN A 547 -15.64 -26.88 17.87
CA GLN A 547 -14.37 -26.72 18.59
C GLN A 547 -13.18 -27.17 17.73
N ARG A 548 -13.34 -28.26 16.98
CA ARG A 548 -12.27 -28.74 16.09
C ARG A 548 -11.99 -27.76 14.93
N TYR A 549 -13.02 -27.12 14.37
CA TYR A 549 -12.82 -26.06 13.38
C TYR A 549 -12.06 -24.87 13.97
N GLU A 550 -12.44 -24.39 15.15
CA GLU A 550 -11.74 -23.28 15.86
C GLU A 550 -10.24 -23.54 16.01
N TRP A 551 -9.86 -24.80 16.26
CA TRP A 551 -8.46 -25.19 16.48
C TRP A 551 -7.65 -25.37 15.20
N ILE A 552 -8.26 -25.89 14.16
CA ILE A 552 -7.57 -26.19 12.89
C ILE A 552 -7.53 -24.96 12.01
N TYR A 553 -8.57 -24.14 12.05
CA TYR A 553 -8.72 -22.94 11.25
C TYR A 553 -8.64 -21.72 12.17
N SER A 554 -7.42 -21.33 12.51
CA SER A 554 -7.23 -20.19 13.41
C SER A 554 -7.71 -18.91 12.74
N SER A 555 -8.67 -18.24 13.37
CA SER A 555 -9.06 -16.89 12.98
C SER A 555 -7.85 -15.94 13.03
N LYS A 556 -7.88 -14.93 12.16
CA LYS A 556 -6.79 -13.96 11.98
C LYS A 556 -7.23 -12.51 12.17
N ASN A 557 -8.51 -12.27 11.99
CA ASN A 557 -9.21 -11.02 12.19
C ASN A 557 -10.67 -11.36 12.52
N GLN A 558 -11.46 -10.38 12.96
CA GLN A 558 -12.89 -10.57 13.22
C GLN A 558 -13.19 -11.79 14.10
N ASP A 559 -12.34 -12.05 15.11
CA ASP A 559 -12.49 -13.19 16.02
C ASP A 559 -13.88 -13.21 16.68
N TRP A 560 -14.54 -12.04 16.78
CA TRP A 560 -15.91 -11.84 17.24
C TRP A 560 -16.99 -12.56 16.43
N LYS A 561 -16.76 -12.92 15.17
CA LYS A 561 -17.73 -13.69 14.36
C LYS A 561 -17.77 -15.19 14.70
N GLY A 562 -16.71 -15.71 15.31
CA GLY A 562 -16.56 -17.14 15.58
C GLY A 562 -16.39 -17.99 14.33
N HIS A 563 -16.69 -19.30 14.41
CA HIS A 563 -16.37 -20.28 13.35
C HIS A 563 -17.60 -20.94 12.70
N THR A 564 -18.79 -20.46 13.04
CA THR A 564 -20.04 -21.08 12.56
C THR A 564 -20.18 -21.04 11.04
N GLU A 565 -19.91 -19.89 10.41
CA GLU A 565 -20.00 -19.74 8.95
C GLU A 565 -19.00 -20.64 8.21
N LEU A 566 -17.75 -20.73 8.72
CA LEU A 566 -16.74 -21.62 8.17
C LEU A 566 -17.21 -23.09 8.22
N LYS A 567 -17.76 -23.49 9.37
CA LYS A 567 -18.31 -24.84 9.55
C LYS A 567 -19.46 -25.09 8.58
N GLU A 568 -20.39 -24.14 8.41
CA GLU A 568 -21.52 -24.25 7.50
C GLU A 568 -21.07 -24.37 6.04
N MET A 569 -20.04 -23.62 5.63
CA MET A 569 -19.43 -23.74 4.32
C MET A 569 -18.85 -25.14 4.09
N ILE A 570 -18.04 -25.65 5.01
CA ILE A 570 -17.40 -26.98 4.85
C ILE A 570 -18.45 -28.10 4.90
N ASP A 571 -19.47 -27.99 5.75
CA ASP A 571 -20.58 -28.94 5.80
C ASP A 571 -21.41 -28.90 4.51
N GLY A 572 -21.61 -27.70 3.94
CA GLY A 572 -22.28 -27.47 2.66
C GLY A 572 -21.54 -28.11 1.48
N LEU A 573 -20.21 -27.98 1.44
CA LEU A 573 -19.36 -28.68 0.47
C LEU A 573 -19.53 -30.21 0.59
N ALA A 574 -19.43 -30.73 1.82
CA ALA A 574 -19.55 -32.16 2.10
C ALA A 574 -20.93 -32.72 1.71
N LYS A 575 -22.00 -31.93 1.85
CA LYS A 575 -23.35 -32.29 1.42
C LYS A 575 -23.48 -32.39 -0.10
N ASN A 576 -22.77 -31.54 -0.86
CA ASN A 576 -22.92 -31.43 -2.32
C ASN A 576 -21.90 -32.22 -3.14
N ARG A 577 -20.77 -32.63 -2.56
CA ARG A 577 -19.64 -33.25 -3.27
C ARG A 577 -19.94 -34.51 -4.09
N SER A 578 -21.04 -35.22 -3.82
CA SER A 578 -21.41 -36.46 -4.52
C SER A 578 -22.20 -36.25 -5.82
N ASN A 579 -22.67 -35.04 -6.11
CA ASN A 579 -23.44 -34.74 -7.32
C ASN A 579 -22.87 -33.52 -8.04
N ARG A 580 -22.34 -33.71 -9.25
CA ARG A 580 -21.67 -32.65 -10.02
C ARG A 580 -22.53 -31.41 -10.25
N THR A 581 -23.81 -31.58 -10.61
CA THR A 581 -24.71 -30.46 -10.90
C THR A 581 -25.00 -29.63 -9.66
N ARG A 582 -25.30 -30.28 -8.53
CA ARG A 582 -25.52 -29.56 -7.27
C ARG A 582 -24.23 -28.92 -6.75
N LEU A 583 -23.10 -29.59 -6.92
CA LEU A 583 -21.80 -29.09 -6.51
C LEU A 583 -21.42 -27.82 -7.29
N LYS A 584 -21.61 -27.82 -8.61
CA LYS A 584 -21.38 -26.65 -9.46
C LYS A 584 -22.23 -25.45 -9.00
N LYS A 585 -23.56 -25.64 -8.86
CA LYS A 585 -24.47 -24.60 -8.35
C LYS A 585 -24.08 -24.10 -6.96
N TRP A 586 -23.64 -25.00 -6.07
CA TRP A 586 -23.24 -24.63 -4.71
C TRP A 586 -21.98 -23.75 -4.73
N PHE A 587 -20.97 -24.10 -5.53
CA PHE A 587 -19.79 -23.27 -5.70
C PHE A 587 -20.14 -21.89 -6.28
N GLU A 588 -20.91 -21.84 -7.36
CA GLU A 588 -21.34 -20.57 -8.01
C GLU A 588 -22.11 -19.65 -7.03
N ALA A 589 -22.87 -20.22 -6.10
CA ALA A 589 -23.63 -19.46 -5.11
C ALA A 589 -22.85 -19.06 -3.84
N ASN A 590 -21.71 -19.70 -3.55
CA ASN A 590 -21.02 -19.53 -2.26
C ASN A 590 -19.56 -19.09 -2.39
N TRP A 591 -18.96 -19.19 -3.56
CA TRP A 591 -17.55 -18.92 -3.79
C TRP A 591 -17.36 -17.86 -4.86
N ASP A 592 -16.35 -17.03 -4.67
CA ASP A 592 -15.81 -16.21 -5.74
C ASP A 592 -15.03 -17.11 -6.69
N MET A 593 -15.68 -17.49 -7.78
CA MET A 593 -15.15 -18.47 -8.71
C MET A 593 -13.92 -17.98 -9.46
N GLU A 594 -13.84 -16.69 -9.81
CA GLU A 594 -12.67 -16.14 -10.51
C GLU A 594 -11.44 -16.16 -9.59
N SER A 595 -11.61 -15.71 -8.35
CA SER A 595 -10.53 -15.74 -7.35
C SER A 595 -10.10 -17.17 -7.01
N LEU A 596 -11.05 -18.09 -6.84
CA LEU A 596 -10.76 -19.49 -6.55
C LEU A 596 -10.02 -20.19 -7.71
N MET A 597 -10.46 -19.98 -8.96
CA MET A 597 -9.81 -20.53 -10.14
C MET A 597 -8.38 -20.00 -10.29
N SER A 598 -8.17 -18.71 -10.04
CA SER A 598 -6.86 -18.05 -10.10
C SER A 598 -5.93 -18.57 -8.99
N TYR A 599 -6.43 -18.70 -7.76
CA TYR A 599 -5.70 -19.30 -6.65
C TYR A 599 -5.24 -20.73 -6.99
N ILE A 600 -6.17 -21.61 -7.37
CA ILE A 600 -5.85 -23.01 -7.67
C ILE A 600 -4.90 -23.09 -8.88
N GLY A 601 -5.15 -22.27 -9.90
CA GLY A 601 -4.36 -22.20 -11.13
C GLY A 601 -2.90 -21.86 -10.87
N VAL A 602 -2.63 -20.75 -10.18
CA VAL A 602 -1.25 -20.34 -9.86
C VAL A 602 -0.60 -21.31 -8.90
N ARG A 603 -1.31 -21.79 -7.85
CA ARG A 603 -0.73 -22.75 -6.90
C ARG A 603 -0.30 -24.05 -7.58
N ASN A 604 -1.12 -24.59 -8.47
CA ASN A 604 -0.81 -25.82 -9.20
C ASN A 604 0.19 -25.57 -10.34
N TRP A 605 0.20 -24.39 -10.96
CA TRP A 605 1.23 -23.98 -11.91
C TRP A 605 2.62 -23.94 -11.25
N MET A 606 2.72 -23.43 -10.02
CA MET A 606 3.97 -23.45 -9.24
C MET A 606 4.45 -24.86 -8.87
N GLY A 607 3.61 -25.89 -9.04
CA GLY A 607 3.98 -27.28 -8.75
C GLY A 607 4.01 -27.60 -7.26
N THR A 608 3.08 -27.04 -6.50
CA THR A 608 2.96 -27.08 -5.02
C THR A 608 3.43 -28.37 -4.33
N TRP A 609 4.14 -28.22 -3.19
CA TRP A 609 4.68 -29.33 -2.39
C TRP A 609 3.80 -29.81 -1.22
N ASP A 610 3.06 -28.99 -0.49
CA ASP A 610 2.33 -29.46 0.71
C ASP A 610 1.10 -28.63 1.12
N ASP A 611 0.44 -27.98 0.16
CA ASP A 611 -0.75 -27.14 0.40
C ASP A 611 -2.07 -27.91 0.59
N THR A 612 -2.02 -29.22 0.85
CA THR A 612 -3.22 -30.07 0.90
C THR A 612 -3.90 -30.10 2.25
N VAL A 613 -3.17 -29.83 3.33
CA VAL A 613 -3.60 -29.93 4.74
C VAL A 613 -3.33 -28.66 5.55
N HIS A 614 -2.43 -27.80 5.06
CA HIS A 614 -2.05 -26.51 5.64
C HIS A 614 -1.49 -25.63 4.53
N ASN A 615 -0.87 -24.49 4.87
CA ASN A 615 -0.26 -23.55 3.92
C ASN A 615 -1.27 -22.83 3.01
N PHE A 616 -2.46 -22.58 3.55
CA PHE A 616 -3.45 -21.69 2.96
C PHE A 616 -4.33 -21.07 4.05
N TYR A 617 -5.00 -20.00 3.68
CA TYR A 617 -6.12 -19.43 4.43
C TYR A 617 -7.40 -19.58 3.62
N ILE A 618 -8.53 -19.57 4.32
CA ILE A 618 -9.86 -19.44 3.75
C ILE A 618 -10.36 -18.05 4.15
N TRP A 619 -10.85 -17.29 3.18
CA TRP A 619 -11.34 -15.94 3.40
C TRP A 619 -12.82 -15.85 3.04
N ARG A 620 -13.62 -15.37 3.99
CA ARG A 620 -15.02 -14.98 3.81
C ARG A 620 -15.04 -13.50 3.44
N ARG A 621 -15.35 -13.21 2.19
CA ARG A 621 -15.53 -11.85 1.68
C ARG A 621 -16.72 -11.16 2.36
N ALA A 622 -16.75 -9.83 2.32
CA ALA A 622 -17.83 -9.06 2.94
C ALA A 622 -19.19 -9.32 2.26
N ASP A 623 -19.16 -9.60 0.94
CA ASP A 623 -20.35 -9.96 0.14
C ASP A 623 -20.91 -11.35 0.46
N GLY A 624 -20.28 -12.09 1.37
CA GLY A 624 -20.69 -13.43 1.70
C GLY A 624 -20.35 -14.46 0.63
N ARG A 625 -19.23 -14.31 -0.09
CA ARG A 625 -18.59 -15.39 -0.87
C ARG A 625 -17.28 -15.84 -0.22
N TRP A 626 -16.85 -17.07 -0.53
CA TRP A 626 -15.60 -17.65 -0.05
C TRP A 626 -14.52 -17.65 -1.12
N THR A 627 -13.27 -17.50 -0.70
CA THR A 627 -12.08 -17.74 -1.53
C THR A 627 -10.92 -18.26 -0.67
N MET A 628 -9.76 -18.49 -1.28
CA MET A 628 -8.55 -18.98 -0.61
C MET A 628 -7.41 -17.98 -0.76
N LEU A 629 -6.59 -17.85 0.30
CA LEU A 629 -5.39 -17.02 0.30
C LEU A 629 -4.15 -17.91 0.48
N PRO A 630 -3.03 -17.58 -0.18
CA PRO A 630 -1.88 -18.47 -0.19
C PRO A 630 -0.98 -18.26 1.03
N TRP A 631 -0.30 -19.33 1.45
CA TRP A 631 0.75 -19.26 2.45
C TRP A 631 1.84 -20.28 2.12
N ASP A 632 3.04 -20.07 2.65
CA ASP A 632 4.18 -21.01 2.60
C ASP A 632 4.41 -21.63 1.21
N PHE A 633 5.23 -20.95 0.43
CA PHE A 633 5.64 -21.40 -0.91
C PHE A 633 7.02 -22.05 -0.91
N ASP A 634 7.63 -22.25 0.26
CA ASP A 634 8.93 -22.91 0.29
C ASP A 634 8.81 -24.31 -0.31
N ALA A 635 9.82 -24.67 -1.11
CA ALA A 635 9.82 -25.89 -1.90
C ALA A 635 8.82 -25.93 -3.08
N ASP A 636 8.17 -24.83 -3.46
CA ASP A 636 7.50 -24.72 -4.75
C ASP A 636 8.50 -24.35 -5.87
N MET A 637 8.05 -24.37 -7.14
CA MET A 637 8.83 -23.95 -8.32
C MET A 637 10.22 -24.60 -8.45
N GLN A 638 10.36 -25.85 -8.00
CA GLN A 638 11.61 -26.59 -8.11
C GLN A 638 11.86 -27.02 -9.57
N GLY A 639 13.14 -27.21 -9.93
CA GLY A 639 13.52 -27.61 -11.30
C GLY A 639 12.83 -28.89 -11.80
N GLY A 640 12.59 -29.86 -10.92
CA GLY A 640 11.89 -31.10 -11.25
C GLY A 640 10.36 -30.99 -11.32
N PHE A 641 9.78 -29.81 -11.03
CA PHE A 641 8.32 -29.64 -10.93
C PHE A 641 7.68 -29.10 -12.21
N THR A 642 8.47 -28.86 -13.26
CA THR A 642 7.99 -28.39 -14.56
C THR A 642 6.94 -29.32 -15.19
N THR A 643 6.97 -30.61 -14.87
CA THR A 643 6.07 -31.64 -15.42
C THR A 643 4.94 -32.10 -14.47
N LYS A 644 4.84 -31.54 -13.26
CA LYS A 644 3.81 -31.95 -12.29
C LYS A 644 2.40 -31.76 -12.84
N SER A 645 1.47 -32.60 -12.41
CA SER A 645 0.05 -32.48 -12.76
C SER A 645 -0.50 -31.06 -12.47
N ILE A 646 -1.39 -30.55 -13.33
CA ILE A 646 -2.18 -29.35 -13.05
C ILE A 646 -3.35 -29.60 -12.08
N PHE A 647 -3.56 -30.85 -11.62
CA PHE A 647 -4.63 -31.28 -10.72
C PHE A 647 -4.13 -31.69 -9.33
N ILE A 648 -3.06 -31.07 -8.84
CA ILE A 648 -2.56 -31.33 -7.47
C ILE A 648 -3.65 -31.00 -6.44
N GLY A 649 -3.89 -31.91 -5.51
CA GLY A 649 -4.97 -31.88 -4.52
C GLY A 649 -6.14 -32.79 -4.86
N GLU A 650 -6.24 -33.30 -6.09
CA GLU A 650 -7.28 -34.24 -6.51
C GLU A 650 -7.09 -35.64 -5.90
N ALA A 651 -8.18 -36.31 -5.54
CA ALA A 651 -8.11 -37.67 -5.02
C ALA A 651 -7.51 -38.65 -6.05
N GLY A 652 -6.53 -39.44 -5.63
CA GLY A 652 -5.86 -40.43 -6.48
C GLY A 652 -4.77 -39.87 -7.41
N ASN A 653 -4.53 -38.56 -7.41
CA ASN A 653 -3.46 -37.96 -8.21
C ASN A 653 -2.09 -38.27 -7.58
N ALA A 654 -1.23 -38.99 -8.31
CA ALA A 654 0.09 -39.43 -7.84
C ALA A 654 1.09 -38.29 -7.58
N ASN A 655 0.86 -37.08 -8.11
CA ASN A 655 1.67 -35.90 -7.79
C ASN A 655 1.19 -35.16 -6.54
N THR A 656 0.06 -35.56 -5.95
CA THR A 656 -0.46 -34.96 -4.72
C THR A 656 0.24 -35.55 -3.52
N THR A 657 1.06 -34.72 -2.91
CA THR A 657 1.73 -34.95 -1.63
C THR A 657 0.77 -34.74 -0.47
N HIS A 658 0.95 -35.52 0.59
CA HIS A 658 0.20 -35.40 1.85
C HIS A 658 -1.32 -35.66 1.79
N GLY A 659 -1.85 -36.15 0.66
CA GLY A 659 -3.23 -36.62 0.50
C GLY A 659 -4.17 -35.58 -0.12
N THR A 660 -5.43 -35.97 -0.33
CA THR A 660 -6.44 -35.14 -1.02
C THR A 660 -6.69 -33.81 -0.31
N HIS A 661 -6.82 -32.74 -1.09
CA HIS A 661 -7.40 -31.48 -0.62
C HIS A 661 -8.87 -31.44 -1.05
N THR A 662 -9.79 -31.55 -0.08
CA THR A 662 -11.23 -31.75 -0.33
C THR A 662 -11.87 -30.63 -1.16
N ILE A 663 -11.48 -29.36 -0.92
CA ILE A 663 -11.99 -28.22 -1.70
C ILE A 663 -11.51 -28.31 -3.16
N LYS A 664 -10.21 -28.51 -3.40
CA LYS A 664 -9.65 -28.65 -4.76
C LYS A 664 -10.23 -29.86 -5.50
N ASP A 665 -10.32 -31.01 -4.85
CA ASP A 665 -10.90 -32.23 -5.42
C ASP A 665 -12.36 -32.01 -5.88
N ALA A 666 -13.17 -31.39 -5.04
CA ALA A 666 -14.55 -31.05 -5.37
C ALA A 666 -14.62 -30.01 -6.50
N PHE A 667 -13.76 -29.00 -6.47
CA PHE A 667 -13.64 -28.00 -7.53
C PHE A 667 -13.31 -28.65 -8.88
N PHE A 668 -12.31 -29.53 -8.95
CA PHE A 668 -11.95 -30.20 -10.21
C PHE A 668 -13.08 -31.09 -10.73
N LYS A 669 -13.84 -31.75 -9.86
CA LYS A 669 -15.01 -32.55 -10.28
C LYS A 669 -16.12 -31.69 -10.89
N ALA A 670 -16.28 -30.45 -10.44
CA ALA A 670 -17.30 -29.53 -10.94
C ALA A 670 -16.83 -28.76 -12.19
N PHE A 671 -15.62 -28.19 -12.18
CA PHE A 671 -15.15 -27.15 -13.11
C PHE A 671 -13.90 -27.54 -13.92
N ARG A 672 -13.66 -28.83 -14.18
CA ARG A 672 -12.44 -29.31 -14.88
C ARG A 672 -12.15 -28.58 -16.20
N THR A 673 -13.17 -28.32 -17.01
CA THR A 673 -12.99 -27.69 -18.33
C THR A 673 -12.68 -26.21 -18.17
N GLU A 674 -13.51 -25.52 -17.39
CA GLU A 674 -13.39 -24.09 -17.08
C GLU A 674 -12.04 -23.77 -16.43
N TYR A 675 -11.58 -24.64 -15.52
CA TYR A 675 -10.25 -24.54 -14.92
C TYR A 675 -9.11 -24.62 -15.94
N LYS A 676 -9.21 -25.53 -16.92
CA LYS A 676 -8.16 -25.69 -17.94
C LYS A 676 -8.11 -24.47 -18.87
N GLU A 677 -9.27 -23.91 -19.21
CA GLU A 677 -9.38 -22.70 -20.04
C GLU A 677 -8.82 -21.48 -19.27
N HIS A 678 -9.19 -21.32 -17.99
CA HIS A 678 -8.65 -20.25 -17.13
C HIS A 678 -7.14 -20.39 -16.91
N LEU A 679 -6.66 -21.60 -16.60
CA LEU A 679 -5.22 -21.85 -16.43
C LEU A 679 -4.47 -21.63 -17.75
N TYR A 680 -5.04 -21.96 -18.90
CA TYR A 680 -4.44 -21.65 -20.20
C TYR A 680 -4.28 -20.14 -20.39
N TYR A 681 -5.31 -19.36 -20.07
CA TYR A 681 -5.22 -17.90 -20.10
C TYR A 681 -4.09 -17.38 -19.20
N LEU A 682 -4.05 -17.79 -17.92
CA LEU A 682 -3.00 -17.36 -16.98
C LEU A 682 -1.59 -17.79 -17.43
N ASN A 683 -1.46 -19.02 -17.94
CA ASN A 683 -0.21 -19.61 -18.39
C ASN A 683 0.40 -18.89 -19.60
N ASN A 684 -0.44 -18.26 -20.44
CA ASN A 684 -0.03 -17.56 -21.65
C ASN A 684 -0.15 -16.03 -21.54
N THR A 685 -0.55 -15.53 -20.37
CA THR A 685 -0.54 -14.10 -20.04
C THR A 685 0.41 -13.89 -18.86
N LEU A 686 -0.09 -13.93 -17.62
CA LEU A 686 0.65 -13.61 -16.40
C LEU A 686 1.91 -14.47 -16.19
N LEU A 687 1.81 -15.79 -16.40
CA LEU A 687 2.83 -16.76 -15.97
C LEU A 687 3.89 -17.06 -17.04
N THR A 688 4.00 -16.19 -18.05
CA THR A 688 5.00 -16.31 -19.11
C THR A 688 6.40 -15.93 -18.59
N PRO A 689 7.48 -16.47 -19.19
CA PRO A 689 8.85 -16.08 -18.82
C PRO A 689 9.08 -14.56 -18.87
N ASP A 690 8.53 -13.87 -19.87
CA ASP A 690 8.68 -12.42 -20.02
C ASP A 690 7.96 -11.63 -18.93
N ASN A 691 6.76 -12.07 -18.52
CA ASN A 691 6.05 -11.39 -17.45
C ASN A 691 6.69 -11.66 -16.09
N LEU A 692 7.14 -12.89 -15.79
CA LEU A 692 7.90 -13.15 -14.56
C LEU A 692 9.16 -12.27 -14.49
N LYS A 693 9.83 -12.10 -15.63
CA LYS A 693 10.99 -11.23 -15.74
C LYS A 693 10.65 -9.77 -15.45
N ARG A 694 9.55 -9.24 -16.01
CA ARG A 694 9.04 -7.88 -15.72
C ARG A 694 8.69 -7.69 -14.24
N MET A 695 8.15 -8.71 -13.58
CA MET A 695 7.90 -8.74 -12.13
C MET A 695 9.18 -8.81 -11.26
N GLY A 696 10.37 -8.86 -11.87
CA GLY A 696 11.64 -9.03 -11.14
C GLY A 696 11.93 -10.47 -10.70
N LEU A 697 11.16 -11.46 -11.18
CA LEU A 697 11.31 -12.89 -10.88
C LEU A 697 12.24 -13.62 -11.86
N THR A 698 13.34 -12.96 -12.28
CA THR A 698 14.25 -13.45 -13.32
C THR A 698 14.83 -14.84 -13.00
N SER A 699 15.00 -15.21 -11.73
CA SER A 699 15.51 -16.53 -11.34
C SER A 699 14.55 -17.69 -11.65
N TYR A 700 13.30 -17.39 -12.02
CA TYR A 700 12.25 -18.38 -12.27
C TYR A 700 11.82 -18.45 -13.73
N THR A 701 12.44 -17.70 -14.63
CA THR A 701 12.07 -17.68 -16.06
C THR A 701 12.33 -19.01 -16.75
N THR A 702 13.43 -19.70 -16.43
CA THR A 702 13.71 -21.06 -16.92
C THR A 702 12.66 -22.08 -16.45
N PHE A 703 12.24 -21.98 -15.19
CA PHE A 703 11.14 -22.79 -14.68
C PHE A 703 9.86 -22.50 -15.45
N ALA A 704 9.50 -21.23 -15.63
CA ALA A 704 8.32 -20.81 -16.38
C ALA A 704 8.34 -21.30 -17.83
N GLN A 705 9.48 -21.24 -18.52
CA GLN A 705 9.60 -21.71 -19.90
C GLN A 705 9.30 -23.21 -20.02
N GLY A 706 9.88 -24.02 -19.12
CA GLY A 706 9.58 -25.46 -19.07
C GLY A 706 8.13 -25.74 -18.63
N ARG A 707 7.60 -24.94 -17.70
CA ARG A 707 6.25 -25.10 -17.16
C ARG A 707 5.17 -24.73 -18.17
N GLN A 708 5.38 -23.66 -18.95
CA GLN A 708 4.40 -23.11 -19.88
C GLN A 708 4.00 -24.15 -20.94
N ALA A 709 4.99 -24.76 -21.61
CA ALA A 709 4.74 -25.79 -22.61
C ALA A 709 4.03 -27.01 -22.02
N ASN A 710 4.43 -27.43 -20.81
CA ASN A 710 3.83 -28.58 -20.14
C ASN A 710 2.38 -28.33 -19.71
N VAL A 711 2.09 -27.15 -19.17
CA VAL A 711 0.73 -26.75 -18.78
C VAL A 711 -0.18 -26.65 -20.01
N ASN A 712 0.27 -26.04 -21.10
CA ASN A 712 -0.49 -26.00 -22.36
C ASN A 712 -0.82 -27.42 -22.87
N LYS A 713 0.15 -28.35 -22.78
CA LYS A 713 -0.07 -29.76 -23.12
C LYS A 713 -1.13 -30.42 -22.23
N GLN A 714 -1.11 -30.17 -20.92
CA GLN A 714 -2.09 -30.72 -19.98
C GLN A 714 -3.49 -30.07 -20.13
N CYS A 715 -3.55 -28.79 -20.50
CA CYS A 715 -4.79 -28.12 -20.88
C CYS A 715 -5.35 -28.70 -22.18
N GLY A 716 -4.52 -29.19 -23.09
CA GLY A 716 -4.96 -29.76 -24.36
C GLY A 716 -5.71 -28.73 -25.20
N LYS A 717 -6.69 -29.17 -26.02
CA LYS A 717 -7.54 -28.24 -26.78
C LYS A 717 -8.43 -27.45 -25.82
N VAL A 718 -8.33 -26.12 -25.89
CA VAL A 718 -9.18 -25.16 -25.18
C VAL A 718 -10.11 -24.47 -26.19
N ASN A 719 -11.30 -24.08 -25.74
CA ASN A 719 -12.32 -23.45 -26.59
C ASN A 719 -12.47 -21.95 -26.26
N VAL A 720 -11.35 -21.26 -26.07
CA VAL A 720 -11.33 -19.82 -25.78
C VAL A 720 -11.54 -19.01 -27.07
N PRO A 721 -12.10 -17.78 -27.00
CA PRO A 721 -12.27 -16.93 -28.17
C PRO A 721 -10.94 -16.61 -28.87
N THR A 722 -10.99 -16.34 -30.17
CA THR A 722 -9.81 -15.95 -30.95
C THR A 722 -9.22 -14.65 -30.40
N GLN A 723 -7.89 -14.57 -30.34
CA GLN A 723 -7.16 -13.37 -29.91
C GLN A 723 -7.51 -12.19 -30.85
N PRO A 724 -7.98 -11.03 -30.33
CA PRO A 724 -8.20 -9.85 -31.16
C PRO A 724 -6.89 -9.39 -31.78
N THR A 725 -6.97 -8.84 -32.99
CA THR A 725 -5.84 -8.12 -33.61
C THR A 725 -6.12 -6.63 -33.57
N ALA A 726 -5.25 -5.85 -32.92
CA ALA A 726 -5.34 -4.40 -32.92
C ALA A 726 -5.02 -3.84 -34.31
N ARG A 727 -5.83 -2.87 -34.74
CA ARG A 727 -5.58 -2.07 -35.94
C ARG A 727 -4.93 -0.75 -35.54
N LYS A 728 -4.26 -0.11 -36.51
CA LYS A 728 -3.68 1.22 -36.31
C LYS A 728 -4.81 2.20 -35.96
N LEU A 729 -4.59 3.02 -34.93
CA LEU A 729 -5.54 4.06 -34.53
C LEU A 729 -5.74 5.05 -35.68
N THR A 730 -6.94 5.61 -35.76
CA THR A 730 -7.27 6.74 -36.64
C THR A 730 -6.36 7.92 -36.28
N GLY A 731 -5.47 8.35 -37.19
CA GLY A 731 -4.55 9.49 -36.99
C GLY A 731 -3.04 9.18 -36.99
N GLY A 732 -2.62 7.93 -36.84
CA GLY A 732 -1.19 7.56 -36.92
C GLY A 732 -0.50 7.34 -35.58
N SER A 733 0.78 7.73 -35.47
CA SER A 733 1.60 7.50 -34.26
C SER A 733 1.34 8.54 -33.15
N SER A 734 0.89 9.73 -33.52
CA SER A 734 0.32 10.74 -32.62
C SER A 734 -1.15 10.90 -32.97
N VAL A 735 -2.02 10.89 -31.96
CA VAL A 735 -3.48 10.98 -32.14
C VAL A 735 -4.05 12.15 -31.34
N TYR A 736 -5.09 12.78 -31.89
CA TYR A 736 -5.87 13.84 -31.27
C TYR A 736 -7.32 13.37 -31.11
N ALA A 737 -8.10 14.02 -30.25
CA ALA A 737 -9.53 13.75 -30.16
C ALA A 737 -10.25 14.20 -31.45
N PRO A 738 -11.20 13.42 -31.99
CA PRO A 738 -11.57 12.05 -31.61
C PRO A 738 -10.66 10.99 -32.25
N ALA A 739 -10.30 9.96 -31.49
CA ALA A 739 -9.64 8.75 -31.98
C ALA A 739 -10.16 7.53 -31.22
N SER A 740 -10.05 6.35 -31.82
CA SER A 740 -10.62 5.12 -31.24
C SER A 740 -9.68 3.93 -31.35
N MET A 741 -9.63 3.10 -30.31
CA MET A 741 -9.01 1.79 -30.27
C MET A 741 -9.83 0.80 -31.11
N VAL A 742 -9.22 0.20 -32.14
CA VAL A 742 -9.92 -0.67 -33.09
C VAL A 742 -9.34 -2.08 -33.08
N VAL A 743 -10.21 -3.09 -32.98
CA VAL A 743 -9.85 -4.51 -33.05
C VAL A 743 -10.64 -5.25 -34.13
N THR A 744 -10.23 -6.48 -34.45
CA THR A 744 -11.00 -7.40 -35.31
C THR A 744 -12.37 -7.73 -34.71
N ALA A 745 -13.25 -8.41 -35.43
CA ALA A 745 -14.51 -8.88 -34.84
C ALA A 745 -14.28 -10.05 -33.87
N PHE A 746 -15.20 -10.23 -32.91
CA PHE A 746 -15.23 -11.42 -32.07
C PHE A 746 -15.41 -12.69 -32.91
N GLU A 747 -14.58 -13.70 -32.63
CA GLU A 747 -14.72 -15.03 -33.19
C GLU A 747 -14.74 -16.08 -32.07
N SER A 748 -15.76 -16.95 -32.13
CA SER A 748 -15.98 -18.01 -31.15
C SER A 748 -14.92 -19.11 -31.29
N GLY A 749 -14.37 -19.57 -30.16
CA GLY A 749 -13.41 -20.68 -30.13
C GLY A 749 -14.01 -22.06 -30.44
N ASP A 750 -15.33 -22.23 -30.29
CA ASP A 750 -16.05 -23.49 -30.55
C ASP A 750 -17.31 -23.35 -31.41
N GLY A 751 -17.59 -22.14 -31.93
CA GLY A 751 -18.77 -21.83 -32.74
C GLY A 751 -20.10 -21.86 -31.98
N ALA A 752 -20.10 -22.17 -30.68
CA ALA A 752 -21.30 -22.44 -29.88
C ALA A 752 -21.54 -21.39 -28.78
N VAL A 753 -20.79 -20.30 -28.80
CA VAL A 753 -20.92 -19.19 -27.85
C VAL A 753 -20.98 -17.86 -28.55
N THR A 754 -21.61 -16.90 -27.88
CA THR A 754 -21.66 -15.50 -28.30
C THR A 754 -20.62 -14.70 -27.51
N HIS A 755 -20.29 -13.53 -28.05
CA HIS A 755 -19.64 -12.47 -27.27
C HIS A 755 -20.50 -12.15 -26.03
N ALA A 756 -19.86 -11.93 -24.88
CA ALA A 756 -20.49 -11.42 -23.67
C ALA A 756 -19.99 -10.01 -23.33
N SER A 757 -18.67 -9.81 -23.41
CA SER A 757 -18.06 -8.51 -23.15
C SER A 757 -16.65 -8.40 -23.73
N THR A 758 -16.12 -7.17 -23.74
CA THR A 758 -14.71 -6.88 -24.07
C THR A 758 -14.10 -6.03 -22.98
N LEU A 759 -13.00 -6.51 -22.40
CA LEU A 759 -12.18 -5.75 -21.45
C LEU A 759 -11.17 -4.92 -22.22
N TRP A 760 -11.21 -3.60 -22.05
CA TRP A 760 -10.31 -2.63 -22.65
C TRP A 760 -9.44 -2.00 -21.58
N GLU A 761 -8.14 -1.90 -21.84
CA GLU A 761 -7.17 -1.36 -20.89
C GLU A 761 -6.16 -0.47 -21.61
N ILE A 762 -5.83 0.68 -21.01
CA ILE A 762 -4.73 1.57 -21.41
C ILE A 762 -3.77 1.70 -20.24
N ARG A 763 -2.46 1.65 -20.50
CA ARG A 763 -1.38 1.95 -19.54
C ARG A 763 -0.50 3.06 -20.10
N SER A 764 0.14 3.82 -19.21
CA SER A 764 1.25 4.73 -19.60
C SER A 764 2.46 3.93 -20.07
N ALA A 765 3.40 4.60 -20.75
CA ALA A 765 4.62 3.96 -21.26
C ALA A 765 5.50 3.34 -20.16
N ASP A 766 5.57 3.98 -19.00
CA ASP A 766 6.29 3.55 -17.79
C ASP A 766 5.44 2.72 -16.82
N GLY A 767 4.12 2.63 -17.06
CA GLY A 767 3.16 1.89 -16.25
C GLY A 767 3.02 0.41 -16.65
N SER A 768 2.02 -0.24 -16.05
CA SER A 768 1.68 -1.64 -16.32
C SER A 768 0.17 -1.79 -16.51
N PHE A 769 -0.26 -2.84 -17.20
CA PHE A 769 -1.69 -3.19 -17.23
C PHE A 769 -2.22 -3.74 -15.89
N THR A 770 -1.34 -3.88 -14.89
CA THR A 770 -1.77 -4.14 -13.51
C THR A 770 -2.41 -2.88 -12.91
N TYR A 771 -1.87 -1.69 -13.24
CA TYR A 771 -2.41 -0.38 -12.82
C TYR A 771 -2.68 0.47 -14.06
N PRO A 772 -3.72 0.14 -14.84
CA PRO A 772 -4.03 0.87 -16.06
C PRO A 772 -4.52 2.29 -15.75
N VAL A 773 -4.20 3.24 -16.63
CA VAL A 773 -4.75 4.61 -16.58
C VAL A 773 -6.23 4.61 -16.97
N PHE A 774 -6.65 3.64 -17.77
CA PHE A 774 -8.04 3.43 -18.12
C PHE A 774 -8.36 1.95 -18.22
N LYS A 775 -9.50 1.55 -17.66
CA LYS A 775 -10.02 0.18 -17.72
C LYS A 775 -11.54 0.21 -17.79
N THR A 776 -12.10 -0.46 -18.78
CA THR A 776 -13.56 -0.62 -18.89
C THR A 776 -13.92 -1.96 -19.50
N GLU A 777 -15.12 -2.46 -19.19
CA GLU A 777 -15.68 -3.66 -19.78
C GLU A 777 -16.99 -3.31 -20.50
N THR A 778 -17.04 -3.53 -21.81
CA THR A 778 -18.21 -3.22 -22.64
C THR A 778 -18.98 -4.49 -22.95
N THR A 779 -20.28 -4.53 -22.67
CA THR A 779 -21.14 -5.68 -22.97
C THR A 779 -21.58 -5.74 -24.43
N GLU A 780 -21.56 -4.61 -25.11
CA GLU A 780 -21.76 -4.53 -26.55
C GLU A 780 -20.56 -5.16 -27.27
N ASN A 781 -20.83 -5.87 -28.36
CA ASN A 781 -19.80 -6.46 -29.22
C ASN A 781 -19.13 -5.38 -30.09
N LEU A 782 -18.41 -4.47 -29.44
CA LEU A 782 -17.71 -3.36 -30.06
C LEU A 782 -16.43 -3.85 -30.74
N THR A 783 -16.20 -3.38 -31.97
CA THR A 783 -14.89 -3.47 -32.63
C THR A 783 -14.07 -2.20 -32.47
N GLU A 784 -14.66 -1.18 -31.83
CA GLU A 784 -14.10 0.17 -31.70
C GLU A 784 -14.53 0.78 -30.36
N LEU A 785 -13.58 1.36 -29.62
CA LEU A 785 -13.84 2.13 -28.40
C LEU A 785 -13.10 3.47 -28.46
N PRO A 786 -13.76 4.61 -28.24
CA PRO A 786 -13.10 5.92 -28.17
C PRO A 786 -11.99 5.96 -27.12
N VAL A 787 -10.90 6.65 -27.43
CA VAL A 787 -9.81 6.91 -26.48
C VAL A 787 -10.29 7.95 -25.45
N PRO A 788 -10.20 7.68 -24.14
CA PRO A 788 -10.64 8.59 -23.08
C PRO A 788 -9.55 9.64 -22.81
N PHE A 789 -9.40 10.58 -23.73
CA PHE A 789 -8.34 11.59 -23.72
C PHE A 789 -8.33 12.49 -22.47
N ASP A 790 -9.47 12.64 -21.82
CA ASP A 790 -9.65 13.33 -20.54
C ASP A 790 -8.90 12.65 -19.38
N LEU A 791 -8.65 11.34 -19.47
CA LEU A 791 -7.88 10.58 -18.47
C LEU A 791 -6.39 10.48 -18.83
N LEU A 792 -5.98 11.03 -19.97
CA LEU A 792 -4.62 10.95 -20.48
C LEU A 792 -3.93 12.31 -20.40
N GLU A 793 -2.62 12.27 -20.23
CA GLU A 793 -1.74 13.44 -20.22
C GLU A 793 -1.22 13.67 -21.65
N PHE A 794 -1.43 14.88 -22.16
CA PHE A 794 -0.93 15.28 -23.48
C PHE A 794 0.60 15.16 -23.57
N GLY A 795 1.13 14.77 -24.72
CA GLY A 795 2.56 14.57 -24.95
C GLY A 795 3.11 13.23 -24.42
N ARG A 796 2.28 12.39 -23.80
CA ARG A 796 2.68 11.06 -23.31
C ARG A 796 2.39 9.94 -24.30
N SER A 797 3.19 8.89 -24.22
CA SER A 797 2.98 7.63 -24.94
C SER A 797 2.18 6.65 -24.07
N TYR A 798 1.22 5.98 -24.68
CA TYR A 798 0.31 5.02 -24.07
C TYR A 798 0.31 3.70 -24.84
N TYR A 799 0.00 2.63 -24.12
CA TYR A 799 -0.17 1.29 -24.69
C TYR A 799 -1.51 0.73 -24.27
N TRP A 800 -2.16 -0.01 -25.17
CA TRP A 800 -3.50 -0.51 -24.93
C TRP A 800 -3.67 -1.95 -25.39
N ARG A 801 -4.66 -2.61 -24.80
CA ARG A 801 -5.11 -3.96 -25.17
C ARG A 801 -6.60 -4.16 -24.94
N ALA A 802 -7.15 -5.15 -25.62
CA ALA A 802 -8.52 -5.63 -25.56
C ALA A 802 -8.52 -7.15 -25.38
N THR A 803 -9.44 -7.66 -24.56
CA THR A 803 -9.63 -9.09 -24.30
C THR A 803 -11.11 -9.43 -24.47
N TYR A 804 -11.43 -10.43 -25.30
CA TYR A 804 -12.80 -10.90 -25.43
C TYR A 804 -13.19 -11.85 -24.31
N ILE A 805 -14.43 -11.72 -23.86
CA ILE A 805 -15.08 -12.62 -22.91
C ILE A 805 -16.34 -13.15 -23.60
N ASP A 806 -16.51 -14.47 -23.63
CA ASP A 806 -17.70 -15.09 -24.21
C ASP A 806 -18.81 -15.36 -23.18
N SER A 807 -19.96 -15.84 -23.66
CA SER A 807 -21.15 -16.14 -22.84
C SER A 807 -20.96 -17.24 -21.78
N LYS A 808 -19.78 -17.89 -21.72
CA LYS A 808 -19.39 -18.82 -20.66
C LYS A 808 -18.32 -18.23 -19.73
N GLY A 809 -17.94 -16.97 -19.91
CA GLY A 809 -16.90 -16.28 -19.15
C GLY A 809 -15.47 -16.63 -19.57
N ARG A 810 -15.26 -17.25 -20.74
CA ARG A 810 -13.91 -17.64 -21.20
C ARG A 810 -13.21 -16.44 -21.84
N LYS A 811 -11.97 -16.19 -21.44
CA LYS A 811 -11.14 -15.07 -21.90
C LYS A 811 -10.28 -15.46 -23.11
N SER A 812 -10.26 -14.63 -24.15
CA SER A 812 -9.23 -14.72 -25.20
C SER A 812 -7.85 -14.36 -24.64
N LEU A 813 -6.78 -14.62 -25.39
CA LEU A 813 -5.55 -13.84 -25.15
C LEU A 813 -5.81 -12.37 -25.51
N PRO A 814 -5.19 -11.39 -24.84
CA PRO A 814 -5.27 -9.99 -25.26
C PRO A 814 -4.60 -9.80 -26.62
N ASN A 815 -4.96 -8.78 -27.40
CA ASN A 815 -4.18 -8.45 -28.60
C ASN A 815 -2.70 -8.21 -28.27
N THR A 816 -1.83 -8.41 -29.27
CA THR A 816 -0.45 -7.88 -29.18
C THR A 816 -0.51 -6.40 -28.90
N GLU A 817 0.24 -5.96 -27.88
CA GLU A 817 0.22 -4.60 -27.37
C GLU A 817 0.35 -3.59 -28.51
N ALA A 818 -0.59 -2.65 -28.57
CA ALA A 818 -0.60 -1.54 -29.52
C ALA A 818 -0.36 -0.23 -28.76
N GLY A 819 0.33 0.74 -29.38
CA GLY A 819 0.69 2.00 -28.72
C GLY A 819 0.37 3.24 -29.54
N PHE A 820 0.30 4.38 -28.86
CA PHE A 820 0.09 5.70 -29.43
C PHE A 820 0.67 6.79 -28.56
N ARG A 821 1.00 7.94 -29.16
CA ARG A 821 1.27 9.18 -28.42
C ARG A 821 0.01 10.03 -28.40
N TYR A 822 -0.37 10.53 -27.24
CA TYR A 822 -1.43 11.52 -27.14
C TYR A 822 -0.89 12.88 -27.59
N GLY A 823 -1.26 13.33 -28.79
CA GLY A 823 -0.87 14.63 -29.32
C GLY A 823 0.63 14.85 -29.51
N GLY A 824 1.01 16.13 -29.56
CA GLY A 824 2.36 16.62 -29.76
C GLY A 824 2.79 16.65 -31.24
N HIS A 825 3.66 17.61 -31.56
CA HIS A 825 4.26 17.80 -32.89
C HIS A 825 5.47 16.89 -33.10
N ALA A 826 5.30 15.60 -32.79
CA ALA A 826 6.38 14.63 -32.87
C ALA A 826 6.58 14.16 -34.33
N LYS A 827 7.76 14.39 -34.91
CA LYS A 827 8.19 13.77 -36.17
C LYS A 827 9.16 12.64 -35.87
N SER A 828 9.12 11.59 -36.68
CA SER A 828 10.15 10.54 -36.66
C SER A 828 11.30 11.01 -37.55
N GLU A 829 12.48 11.14 -36.98
CA GLU A 829 13.72 11.41 -37.70
C GLU A 829 14.50 10.11 -37.88
N ASP A 830 14.86 9.80 -39.13
CA ASP A 830 15.65 8.61 -39.47
C ASP A 830 17.13 8.87 -39.16
N LEU A 831 17.64 8.27 -38.09
CA LEU A 831 19.04 8.44 -37.66
C LEU A 831 19.97 7.40 -38.29
N ILE A 832 19.51 6.15 -38.35
CA ILE A 832 20.24 5.04 -38.97
C ILE A 832 19.25 4.18 -39.76
N SER A 833 19.53 3.95 -41.03
CA SER A 833 18.69 3.11 -41.90
C SER A 833 19.05 1.63 -41.79
N LEU A 834 18.08 0.73 -41.93
CA LEU A 834 18.35 -0.71 -42.06
C LEU A 834 19.22 -1.05 -43.28
N LYS A 835 19.23 -0.19 -44.30
CA LYS A 835 20.07 -0.31 -45.51
C LYS A 835 21.30 0.60 -45.46
N ASP A 836 21.68 1.08 -44.27
CA ASP A 836 22.84 1.93 -44.10
C ASP A 836 24.09 1.29 -44.72
N THR A 837 24.86 2.10 -45.43
CA THR A 837 25.96 1.62 -46.26
C THR A 837 27.30 1.56 -45.53
N GLU A 838 27.40 2.09 -44.31
CA GLU A 838 28.67 2.24 -43.62
C GLU A 838 28.55 2.00 -42.11
N TRP A 839 28.85 0.76 -41.72
CA TRP A 839 29.12 0.35 -40.34
C TRP A 839 30.58 -0.06 -40.22
N ARG A 840 31.30 0.46 -39.23
CA ARG A 840 32.63 -0.03 -38.87
C ARG A 840 32.50 -1.28 -38.01
N TYR A 841 33.34 -2.27 -38.25
CA TYR A 841 33.28 -3.53 -37.52
C TYR A 841 34.65 -4.10 -37.15
N ASN A 842 34.72 -4.84 -36.05
CA ASN A 842 35.87 -5.65 -35.67
C ASN A 842 35.40 -7.10 -35.43
N ALA A 843 36.00 -8.03 -36.17
CA ALA A 843 35.67 -9.46 -36.16
C ALA A 843 36.86 -10.34 -35.73
N ASP A 844 37.88 -9.77 -35.09
CA ASP A 844 39.10 -10.49 -34.71
C ASP A 844 38.93 -11.30 -33.42
N GLY A 845 37.86 -11.05 -32.66
CA GLY A 845 37.53 -11.78 -31.44
C GLY A 845 38.37 -11.40 -30.22
N GLU A 846 39.02 -10.23 -30.27
CA GLU A 846 39.87 -9.72 -29.20
C GLU A 846 39.08 -8.99 -28.10
N ASN A 847 39.72 -8.83 -26.94
CA ASN A 847 39.17 -8.05 -25.84
C ASN A 847 39.49 -6.56 -26.02
N LEU A 848 38.52 -5.78 -26.51
CA LEU A 848 38.69 -4.34 -26.72
C LEU A 848 38.40 -3.50 -25.47
N GLY A 849 38.12 -4.13 -24.32
CA GLY A 849 37.79 -3.43 -23.08
C GLY A 849 36.47 -2.66 -23.17
N THR A 850 36.41 -1.47 -22.58
CA THR A 850 35.19 -0.63 -22.54
C THR A 850 35.34 0.71 -23.27
N THR A 851 36.55 1.08 -23.65
CA THR A 851 36.85 2.36 -24.31
C THR A 851 36.23 2.44 -25.70
N TRP A 852 36.18 1.32 -26.44
CA TRP A 852 35.58 1.23 -27.78
C TRP A 852 34.08 1.56 -27.84
N ARG A 853 33.39 1.72 -26.71
CA ARG A 853 31.97 2.09 -26.68
C ARG A 853 31.76 3.60 -26.72
N LYS A 854 32.81 4.38 -26.46
CA LYS A 854 32.75 5.84 -26.32
C LYS A 854 33.09 6.54 -27.64
N ALA A 855 32.70 7.80 -27.75
CA ALA A 855 32.91 8.60 -28.95
C ALA A 855 34.41 8.81 -29.24
N GLU A 856 35.23 8.96 -28.20
CA GLU A 856 36.66 9.29 -28.33
C GLU A 856 37.54 8.12 -28.80
N TYR A 857 36.98 6.93 -28.99
CA TYR A 857 37.75 5.78 -29.47
C TYR A 857 37.98 5.87 -30.97
N ASP A 858 39.25 5.81 -31.37
CA ASP A 858 39.67 5.78 -32.76
C ASP A 858 39.46 4.37 -33.36
N ASP A 859 38.43 4.24 -34.20
CA ASP A 859 38.12 3.05 -34.99
C ASP A 859 38.50 3.20 -36.47
N SER A 860 39.36 4.17 -36.81
CA SER A 860 39.79 4.45 -38.19
C SER A 860 40.39 3.22 -38.89
N ALA A 861 41.07 2.35 -38.12
CA ALA A 861 41.65 1.11 -38.59
C ALA A 861 40.65 -0.04 -38.78
N TRP A 862 39.40 0.08 -38.31
CA TRP A 862 38.40 -0.96 -38.48
C TRP A 862 37.88 -0.96 -39.93
N PRO A 863 37.69 -2.14 -40.54
CA PRO A 863 37.00 -2.23 -41.82
C PRO A 863 35.55 -1.73 -41.72
N SER A 864 35.00 -1.24 -42.83
CA SER A 864 33.60 -0.81 -42.92
C SER A 864 32.82 -1.62 -43.95
N GLY A 865 31.51 -1.71 -43.77
CA GLY A 865 30.61 -2.42 -44.69
C GLY A 865 29.14 -2.03 -44.54
N LYS A 866 28.34 -2.47 -45.51
CA LYS A 866 26.88 -2.24 -45.53
C LYS A 866 26.18 -3.07 -44.45
N SER A 867 25.13 -2.51 -43.85
CA SER A 867 24.22 -3.17 -42.89
C SER A 867 23.70 -4.53 -43.40
N TYR A 868 23.34 -5.43 -42.49
CA TYR A 868 23.31 -6.89 -42.69
C TYR A 868 24.73 -7.45 -42.83
N LEU A 869 25.51 -7.26 -41.76
CA LEU A 869 26.86 -7.80 -41.61
C LEU A 869 26.79 -9.17 -40.95
N GLY A 870 27.56 -10.13 -41.46
CA GLY A 870 27.68 -11.44 -40.83
C GLY A 870 27.96 -12.56 -41.82
N ARG A 871 27.47 -13.76 -41.53
CA ARG A 871 27.49 -14.89 -42.45
C ARG A 871 26.17 -15.62 -42.31
N ALA A 872 25.37 -15.63 -43.36
CA ALA A 872 24.04 -16.23 -43.33
C ALA A 872 24.08 -17.74 -43.63
N THR A 873 23.14 -18.48 -43.04
CA THR A 873 22.77 -19.82 -43.52
C THR A 873 22.08 -19.75 -44.88
N THR A 874 21.90 -20.89 -45.54
CA THR A 874 21.10 -20.97 -46.78
C THR A 874 19.64 -20.60 -46.56
N ARG A 875 19.11 -20.80 -45.35
CA ARG A 875 17.70 -20.56 -44.96
C ARG A 875 17.41 -19.12 -44.56
N GLN A 876 18.42 -18.36 -44.16
CA GLN A 876 18.29 -16.98 -43.72
C GLN A 876 17.54 -16.11 -44.76
N LYS A 877 16.44 -15.48 -44.32
CA LYS A 877 15.60 -14.60 -45.13
C LYS A 877 16.31 -13.30 -45.51
N TYR A 878 16.97 -12.66 -44.54
CA TYR A 878 17.71 -11.41 -44.74
C TYR A 878 19.15 -11.71 -45.15
N LYS A 879 19.47 -11.53 -46.43
CA LYS A 879 20.80 -11.85 -46.96
C LYS A 879 21.84 -10.83 -46.51
N MET A 880 23.01 -11.33 -46.06
CA MET A 880 24.11 -10.48 -45.60
C MET A 880 24.70 -9.69 -46.76
N ALA A 881 24.80 -8.38 -46.60
CA ALA A 881 25.43 -7.48 -47.57
C ALA A 881 26.95 -7.39 -47.35
N THR A 882 27.42 -7.64 -46.13
CA THR A 882 28.85 -7.67 -45.78
C THR A 882 29.17 -8.99 -45.10
N THR A 883 30.09 -9.77 -45.70
CA THR A 883 30.50 -11.06 -45.14
C THR A 883 31.61 -10.88 -44.11
N LEU A 884 31.43 -11.44 -42.90
CA LEU A 884 32.43 -11.40 -41.84
C LEU A 884 33.22 -12.70 -41.71
N LYS A 885 34.45 -12.58 -41.18
CA LYS A 885 35.25 -13.74 -40.76
C LYS A 885 34.65 -14.33 -39.49
N MET A 886 34.27 -15.61 -39.53
CA MET A 886 33.70 -16.32 -38.39
C MET A 886 34.76 -16.90 -37.46
N GLY A 887 34.34 -17.29 -36.24
CA GLY A 887 35.18 -17.96 -35.23
C GLY A 887 35.44 -17.15 -33.96
N ALA A 888 34.96 -15.91 -33.88
CA ALA A 888 35.00 -15.10 -32.66
C ALA A 888 33.79 -15.36 -31.76
N THR A 889 33.94 -15.17 -30.44
CA THR A 889 32.79 -15.16 -29.51
C THR A 889 32.07 -13.82 -29.54
N THR A 890 32.79 -12.72 -29.75
CA THR A 890 32.24 -11.36 -29.81
C THR A 890 32.68 -10.65 -31.08
N PHE A 891 31.74 -9.94 -31.68
CA PHE A 891 31.91 -9.06 -32.82
C PHE A 891 31.49 -7.65 -32.43
N TYR A 892 32.25 -6.64 -32.84
CA TYR A 892 32.00 -5.26 -32.47
C TYR A 892 31.58 -4.45 -33.67
N PHE A 893 30.59 -3.58 -33.51
CA PHE A 893 30.06 -2.70 -34.54
C PHE A 893 29.96 -1.29 -34.01
N ARG A 894 30.30 -0.30 -34.85
CA ARG A 894 30.24 1.12 -34.54
C ARG A 894 29.64 1.91 -35.70
N LYS A 895 28.78 2.87 -35.38
CA LYS A 895 28.18 3.82 -36.30
C LYS A 895 28.15 5.21 -35.69
N VAL A 896 28.75 6.16 -36.38
CA VAL A 896 28.60 7.60 -36.11
C VAL A 896 27.37 8.11 -36.86
N PHE A 897 26.58 8.97 -36.22
CA PHE A 897 25.45 9.64 -36.82
C PHE A 897 25.22 11.00 -36.15
N ASP A 898 24.66 11.95 -36.90
CA ASP A 898 24.36 13.29 -36.40
C ASP A 898 22.90 13.39 -35.92
N PHE A 899 22.67 14.29 -34.96
CA PHE A 899 21.34 14.63 -34.46
C PHE A 899 21.23 16.13 -34.25
N ASP A 900 20.51 16.81 -35.14
CA ASP A 900 20.54 18.28 -35.19
C ASP A 900 19.52 18.96 -34.26
N GLN A 901 18.55 18.21 -33.72
CA GLN A 901 17.51 18.74 -32.86
C GLN A 901 18.00 19.00 -31.42
N PRO A 902 17.37 19.92 -30.67
CA PRO A 902 17.70 20.18 -29.28
C PRO A 902 17.69 18.90 -28.44
N ALA A 903 18.76 18.68 -27.66
CA ALA A 903 18.88 17.49 -26.83
C ALA A 903 17.94 17.55 -25.64
N GLY A 904 16.90 16.72 -25.63
CA GLY A 904 15.98 16.58 -24.49
C GLY A 904 14.82 15.63 -24.79
N GLY A 905 14.58 14.68 -23.89
CA GLY A 905 13.27 14.01 -23.71
C GLY A 905 12.74 13.03 -24.77
N GLY A 906 13.24 13.00 -26.01
CA GLY A 906 12.69 12.16 -27.08
C GLY A 906 12.79 10.63 -26.87
N GLU A 907 11.99 9.87 -27.62
CA GLU A 907 12.05 8.41 -27.69
C GLU A 907 12.94 7.94 -28.86
N LEU A 908 13.77 6.91 -28.64
CA LEU A 908 14.48 6.21 -29.70
C LEU A 908 13.67 4.98 -30.11
N GLN A 909 13.54 4.72 -31.40
CA GLN A 909 12.89 3.53 -31.92
C GLN A 909 13.92 2.69 -32.68
N ILE A 910 14.17 1.47 -32.20
CA ILE A 910 15.11 0.54 -32.82
C ILE A 910 14.40 -0.65 -33.44
N ARG A 911 14.92 -1.09 -34.58
CA ARG A 911 14.67 -2.43 -35.13
C ARG A 911 16.01 -3.08 -35.42
N TYR A 912 16.18 -4.34 -35.06
CA TYR A 912 17.43 -5.04 -35.27
C TYR A 912 17.23 -6.45 -35.81
N LEU A 913 18.27 -6.94 -36.46
CA LEU A 913 18.49 -8.33 -36.87
C LEU A 913 19.73 -8.79 -36.10
N ILE A 914 19.59 -9.73 -35.16
CA ILE A 914 20.68 -10.18 -34.28
C ILE A 914 20.74 -11.71 -34.26
N ASP A 915 21.94 -12.23 -34.41
CA ASP A 915 22.31 -13.63 -34.17
C ASP A 915 23.72 -13.68 -33.53
N ASP A 916 23.89 -14.20 -32.30
CA ASP A 916 22.87 -14.79 -31.43
C ASP A 916 22.30 -13.76 -30.44
N GLY A 917 23.18 -13.00 -29.77
CA GLY A 917 22.80 -11.97 -28.79
C GLY A 917 23.62 -10.71 -28.93
N ALA A 918 23.16 -9.59 -28.38
CA ALA A 918 23.81 -8.29 -28.52
C ALA A 918 23.66 -7.38 -27.31
N VAL A 919 24.59 -6.43 -27.16
CA VAL A 919 24.52 -5.33 -26.20
C VAL A 919 24.75 -4.02 -26.93
N PHE A 920 23.84 -3.06 -26.73
CA PHE A 920 23.81 -1.78 -27.44
C PHE A 920 24.21 -0.64 -26.50
N TYR A 921 25.07 0.25 -27.00
CA TYR A 921 25.58 1.42 -26.29
C TYR A 921 25.39 2.67 -27.12
N LEU A 922 24.78 3.71 -26.55
CA LEU A 922 24.73 5.04 -27.13
C LEU A 922 25.65 5.95 -26.32
N ASN A 923 26.63 6.56 -26.98
CA ASN A 923 27.61 7.45 -26.35
C ASN A 923 28.28 6.83 -25.11
N GLY A 924 28.67 5.55 -25.20
CA GLY A 924 29.29 4.79 -24.10
C GLY A 924 28.33 4.24 -23.05
N LYS A 925 27.05 4.64 -23.05
CA LYS A 925 26.04 4.18 -22.09
C LYS A 925 25.20 3.06 -22.67
N GLN A 926 25.07 1.97 -21.93
CA GLN A 926 24.25 0.84 -22.37
C GLN A 926 22.77 1.25 -22.45
N ILE A 927 22.14 1.05 -23.60
CA ILE A 927 20.73 1.36 -23.85
C ILE A 927 19.86 0.12 -24.00
N HIS A 928 20.41 -1.02 -24.43
CA HIS A 928 19.64 -2.24 -24.65
C HIS A 928 20.51 -3.52 -24.60
N ARG A 929 19.88 -4.68 -24.39
CA ARG A 929 20.47 -6.03 -24.51
C ARG A 929 19.46 -6.95 -25.20
N ALA A 930 19.90 -7.70 -26.19
CA ALA A 930 19.10 -8.71 -26.88
C ALA A 930 19.74 -10.10 -26.67
N ASN A 931 18.99 -11.09 -26.19
CA ASN A 931 19.49 -12.47 -25.97
C ASN A 931 20.83 -12.57 -25.19
N MET A 932 21.05 -11.64 -24.24
CA MET A 932 22.21 -11.61 -23.34
C MET A 932 21.75 -11.65 -21.88
N LYS A 933 22.61 -12.11 -20.98
CA LYS A 933 22.33 -12.03 -19.53
C LYS A 933 22.01 -10.57 -19.13
N GLU A 934 20.96 -10.36 -18.36
CA GLU A 934 20.50 -8.98 -18.06
C GLU A 934 21.29 -8.29 -16.93
N ARG A 935 21.88 -9.06 -16.02
CA ARG A 935 22.63 -8.55 -14.86
C ARG A 935 24.08 -9.00 -14.89
N GLY A 936 24.94 -8.21 -14.25
CA GLY A 936 26.38 -8.42 -14.21
C GLY A 936 27.10 -7.89 -15.45
N SER A 937 28.43 -7.89 -15.35
CA SER A 937 29.30 -7.43 -16.43
C SER A 937 29.29 -8.39 -17.61
N ILE A 938 29.10 -7.86 -18.82
CA ILE A 938 29.34 -8.58 -20.06
C ILE A 938 30.83 -8.45 -20.37
N ARG A 939 31.51 -9.61 -20.45
CA ARG A 939 32.88 -9.74 -20.94
C ARG A 939 32.81 -10.20 -22.40
N TYR A 940 33.85 -9.98 -23.20
CA TYR A 940 33.94 -10.47 -24.59
C TYR A 940 33.92 -12.00 -24.74
N THR A 941 33.96 -12.74 -23.62
CA THR A 941 33.78 -14.21 -23.59
C THR A 941 32.38 -14.62 -23.13
N THR A 942 31.50 -13.66 -22.84
CA THR A 942 30.14 -13.95 -22.38
C THR A 942 29.32 -14.40 -23.58
N ARG A 943 28.77 -15.61 -23.55
CA ARG A 943 27.95 -16.14 -24.63
C ARG A 943 26.52 -15.59 -24.58
N ALA A 944 25.84 -15.63 -25.72
CA ALA A 944 24.39 -15.45 -25.81
C ALA A 944 23.64 -16.50 -24.97
N LEU A 945 22.39 -16.21 -24.60
CA LEU A 945 21.60 -17.11 -23.73
C LEU A 945 21.06 -18.33 -24.48
N SER A 946 20.72 -18.17 -25.75
CA SER A 946 20.25 -19.24 -26.64
C SER A 946 20.75 -19.03 -28.06
N THR A 947 20.73 -20.08 -28.87
CA THR A 947 20.99 -20.01 -30.31
C THR A 947 19.84 -19.35 -31.07
N VAL A 948 20.16 -18.59 -32.13
CA VAL A 948 19.26 -17.99 -33.11
C VAL A 948 19.66 -18.50 -34.48
N ILE A 949 18.91 -19.48 -35.01
CA ILE A 949 19.30 -20.19 -36.24
C ILE A 949 19.00 -19.36 -37.51
N ASP A 950 17.87 -18.67 -37.54
CA ASP A 950 17.46 -17.81 -38.65
C ASP A 950 17.01 -16.47 -38.06
N ALA A 951 17.89 -15.47 -38.08
CA ALA A 951 17.60 -14.17 -37.49
C ALA A 951 16.41 -13.51 -38.19
N GLU A 952 15.45 -13.03 -37.40
CA GLU A 952 14.34 -12.21 -37.90
C GLU A 952 14.51 -10.75 -37.48
N LEU A 953 13.95 -9.86 -38.29
CA LEU A 953 13.91 -8.44 -37.94
C LEU A 953 12.95 -8.26 -36.75
N SER A 954 13.44 -7.63 -35.69
CA SER A 954 12.64 -7.38 -34.49
C SER A 954 11.39 -6.54 -34.80
N GLY A 955 10.42 -6.63 -33.89
CA GLY A 955 9.43 -5.56 -33.73
C GLY A 955 10.11 -4.23 -33.43
N GLN A 956 9.35 -3.14 -33.53
CA GLN A 956 9.83 -1.83 -33.12
C GLN A 956 9.97 -1.78 -31.60
N ILE A 957 11.16 -1.40 -31.13
CA ILE A 957 11.46 -1.30 -29.71
C ILE A 957 11.70 0.18 -29.39
N THR A 958 10.90 0.72 -28.47
CA THR A 958 11.05 2.09 -27.98
C THR A 958 12.01 2.13 -26.79
N LEU A 959 12.97 3.05 -26.79
CA LEU A 959 13.99 3.25 -25.76
C LEU A 959 14.04 4.73 -25.34
N PRO A 960 14.40 5.05 -24.09
CA PRO A 960 14.60 6.45 -23.68
C PRO A 960 15.76 7.11 -24.43
N GLY A 961 15.53 8.26 -25.05
CA GLY A 961 16.54 9.04 -25.76
C GLY A 961 17.47 9.88 -24.89
N LYS A 962 17.43 9.74 -23.56
CA LYS A 962 18.21 10.55 -22.59
C LYS A 962 19.75 10.56 -22.76
N SER A 963 20.29 9.70 -23.62
CA SER A 963 21.75 9.63 -23.89
C SER A 963 22.10 10.17 -25.27
N LEU A 964 21.10 10.57 -26.06
CA LEU A 964 21.25 11.27 -27.32
C LEU A 964 21.71 12.70 -27.04
N LYS A 965 22.63 13.21 -27.86
CA LYS A 965 23.18 14.56 -27.77
C LYS A 965 22.90 15.30 -29.07
N GLN A 966 22.81 16.62 -29.00
CA GLN A 966 22.83 17.43 -30.21
C GLN A 966 24.21 17.34 -30.86
N GLY A 967 24.26 17.22 -32.19
CA GLY A 967 25.46 16.97 -32.98
C GLY A 967 25.82 15.48 -33.08
N GLU A 968 27.11 15.18 -33.12
CA GLU A 968 27.64 13.83 -33.38
C GLU A 968 27.34 12.86 -32.22
N ASN A 969 26.85 11.67 -32.55
CA ASN A 969 26.59 10.57 -31.64
C ASN A 969 27.23 9.27 -32.14
N ILE A 970 27.57 8.37 -31.21
CA ILE A 970 28.06 7.03 -31.52
C ILE A 970 27.11 5.95 -31.01
N LEU A 971 26.66 5.07 -31.91
CA LEU A 971 26.03 3.80 -31.58
C LEU A 971 27.06 2.68 -31.69
N ALA A 972 27.31 1.99 -30.58
CA ALA A 972 28.24 0.87 -30.48
C ALA A 972 27.51 -0.40 -30.06
N VAL A 973 27.78 -1.53 -30.72
CA VAL A 973 27.11 -2.81 -30.47
C VAL A 973 28.12 -3.93 -30.38
N GLU A 974 28.04 -4.76 -29.35
CA GLU A 974 28.77 -6.03 -29.27
C GLU A 974 27.77 -7.17 -29.49
N VAL A 975 28.01 -8.00 -30.51
CA VAL A 975 27.23 -9.20 -30.81
C VAL A 975 28.01 -10.41 -30.31
N HIS A 976 27.34 -11.27 -29.54
CA HIS A 976 27.92 -12.44 -28.91
C HIS A 976 27.26 -13.70 -29.42
N GLN A 977 28.08 -14.71 -29.66
CA GLN A 977 27.62 -16.02 -30.13
C GLN A 977 27.27 -16.93 -28.93
N TYR A 978 26.35 -17.85 -29.14
CA TYR A 978 26.00 -18.90 -28.20
C TYR A 978 27.10 -19.97 -28.16
N SER A 979 27.71 -20.29 -29.31
CA SER A 979 28.76 -21.29 -29.45
C SER A 979 30.01 -20.72 -30.13
N THR A 980 31.19 -21.21 -29.75
CA THR A 980 32.46 -20.86 -30.43
C THR A 980 32.67 -21.58 -31.76
N ASN A 981 31.83 -22.58 -32.06
CA ASN A 981 31.87 -23.33 -33.30
C ASN A 981 30.78 -22.89 -34.29
N ASP A 982 30.07 -21.80 -33.99
CA ASP A 982 29.04 -21.33 -34.89
C ASP A 982 29.59 -20.83 -36.21
N ARG A 983 28.78 -21.03 -37.25
CA ARG A 983 29.19 -20.75 -38.64
C ARG A 983 28.40 -19.60 -39.24
N ASP A 984 27.43 -19.07 -38.52
CA ASP A 984 26.57 -17.97 -38.89
C ASP A 984 26.57 -16.85 -37.85
N LEU A 985 26.24 -15.65 -38.34
CA LEU A 985 26.01 -14.44 -37.57
C LEU A 985 25.16 -13.51 -38.44
N ALA A 986 24.29 -12.73 -37.81
CA ALA A 986 23.58 -11.65 -38.46
C ALA A 986 23.55 -10.41 -37.58
N PHE A 987 23.92 -9.26 -38.16
CA PHE A 987 23.78 -7.95 -37.56
C PHE A 987 23.20 -6.96 -38.57
N GLY A 988 22.08 -6.34 -38.22
CA GLY A 988 21.53 -5.19 -38.93
C GLY A 988 20.66 -4.36 -38.00
N LEU A 989 20.55 -3.05 -38.24
CA LEU A 989 19.84 -2.16 -37.34
C LEU A 989 19.28 -0.92 -38.06
N SER A 990 18.07 -0.47 -37.71
CA SER A 990 17.66 0.92 -37.85
C SER A 990 17.45 1.58 -36.49
N LEU A 991 17.67 2.89 -36.48
CA LEU A 991 17.44 3.78 -35.36
C LEU A 991 16.67 4.99 -35.86
N HIS A 992 15.56 5.30 -35.20
CA HIS A 992 14.79 6.52 -35.41
C HIS A 992 14.70 7.27 -34.08
N ALA A 993 14.58 8.59 -34.13
CA ALA A 993 14.26 9.41 -32.97
C ALA A 993 12.90 10.09 -33.17
N THR A 994 12.07 10.07 -32.14
CA THR A 994 10.91 10.93 -32.04
C THR A 994 11.40 12.31 -31.60
N VAL A 995 11.28 13.30 -32.48
CA VAL A 995 11.67 14.69 -32.22
C VAL A 995 10.45 15.57 -32.14
N GLU A 996 10.37 16.38 -31.10
CA GLU A 996 9.37 17.44 -31.04
C GLU A 996 9.76 18.51 -32.06
N SER A 997 8.95 18.63 -33.11
CA SER A 997 9.00 19.80 -33.99
C SER A 997 8.19 20.91 -33.31
N LEU A 998 8.75 22.09 -33.15
CA LEU A 998 7.90 23.22 -32.74
C LEU A 998 6.89 23.48 -33.87
N PRO A 999 5.61 23.71 -33.55
CA PRO A 999 4.66 24.10 -34.58
C PRO A 999 5.05 25.45 -35.19
N ASP A 1000 4.75 25.66 -36.47
CA ASP A 1000 4.88 26.98 -37.10
C ASP A 1000 3.75 27.88 -36.58
N GLY A 1001 3.99 28.50 -35.42
CA GLY A 1001 3.02 29.37 -34.76
C GLY A 1001 3.32 29.57 -33.28
N VAL A 1002 2.33 30.02 -32.52
CA VAL A 1002 2.44 30.31 -31.09
C VAL A 1002 2.37 29.03 -30.27
N ILE A 1003 3.11 28.98 -29.16
CA ILE A 1003 3.18 27.84 -28.24
C ILE A 1003 2.84 28.27 -26.81
N LEU A 1004 2.46 27.31 -25.98
CA LEU A 1004 2.42 27.45 -24.52
C LEU A 1004 3.87 27.42 -24.00
N ASN A 1005 4.23 28.40 -23.17
CA ASN A 1005 5.60 28.56 -22.66
C ASN A 1005 5.71 28.27 -21.16
N GLU A 1006 4.80 28.84 -20.36
CA GLU A 1006 4.80 28.70 -18.91
C GLU A 1006 3.36 28.72 -18.36
N LEU A 1007 3.14 28.07 -17.22
CA LEU A 1007 1.86 28.11 -16.51
C LEU A 1007 2.07 28.10 -15.00
N MET A 1008 1.16 28.75 -14.28
CA MET A 1008 1.12 28.81 -12.82
C MET A 1008 -0.31 28.54 -12.35
N ALA A 1009 -0.57 27.31 -11.87
CA ALA A 1009 -1.90 26.86 -11.42
C ALA A 1009 -2.14 26.97 -9.91
N ALA A 1010 -1.16 27.49 -9.16
CA ALA A 1010 -1.27 27.67 -7.72
C ALA A 1010 -0.50 28.91 -7.29
N ASN A 1011 -0.90 30.07 -7.80
CA ASN A 1011 -0.19 31.32 -7.53
C ASN A 1011 -0.41 31.82 -6.08
N ARG A 1012 0.52 31.47 -5.18
CA ARG A 1012 0.51 31.94 -3.77
C ARG A 1012 1.28 33.25 -3.56
N GLY A 1013 1.23 34.15 -4.54
CA GLY A 1013 1.89 35.47 -4.47
C GLY A 1013 3.22 35.56 -5.21
N SER A 1014 3.48 34.65 -6.14
CA SER A 1014 4.68 34.65 -6.99
C SER A 1014 4.65 35.80 -8.01
N VAL A 1015 3.46 36.06 -8.56
CA VAL A 1015 3.17 37.15 -9.49
C VAL A 1015 1.88 37.82 -9.03
N THR A 1016 1.86 39.15 -8.93
CA THR A 1016 0.66 39.90 -8.53
C THR A 1016 0.07 40.60 -9.73
N HIS A 1017 -1.26 40.66 -9.80
CA HIS A 1017 -2.00 41.41 -10.81
C HIS A 1017 -3.23 42.07 -10.17
N ALA A 1018 -3.31 43.40 -10.29
CA ALA A 1018 -4.39 44.22 -9.71
C ALA A 1018 -4.75 43.85 -8.25
N ASP A 1019 -3.74 43.78 -7.37
CA ASP A 1019 -3.85 43.43 -5.94
C ASP A 1019 -4.30 41.99 -5.62
N THR A 1020 -4.35 41.11 -6.64
CA THR A 1020 -4.66 39.68 -6.49
C THR A 1020 -3.52 38.79 -7.01
N ASN A 1021 -3.62 37.47 -6.79
CA ASN A 1021 -2.65 36.47 -7.22
C ASN A 1021 -3.33 35.45 -8.16
N PRO A 1022 -3.79 35.84 -9.35
CA PRO A 1022 -4.46 34.92 -10.27
C PRO A 1022 -3.47 33.90 -10.83
N ASP A 1023 -3.99 32.75 -11.22
CA ASP A 1023 -3.26 31.79 -12.05
C ASP A 1023 -3.00 32.39 -13.43
N TRP A 1024 -2.04 31.86 -14.18
CA TRP A 1024 -1.72 32.40 -15.49
C TRP A 1024 -1.06 31.41 -16.43
N ILE A 1025 -1.18 31.71 -17.72
CA ILE A 1025 -0.53 31.03 -18.84
C ILE A 1025 0.29 32.06 -19.62
N GLU A 1026 1.54 31.73 -19.95
CA GLU A 1026 2.35 32.49 -20.89
C GLU A 1026 2.42 31.78 -22.24
N LEU A 1027 2.19 32.54 -23.31
CA LEU A 1027 2.38 32.14 -24.68
C LEU A 1027 3.71 32.68 -25.21
N HIS A 1028 4.36 31.93 -26.10
CA HIS A 1028 5.56 32.38 -26.82
C HIS A 1028 5.37 32.28 -28.33
N ASN A 1029 5.87 33.26 -29.07
CA ASN A 1029 5.98 33.20 -30.53
C ASN A 1029 7.43 32.87 -30.92
N PRO A 1030 7.77 31.59 -31.17
CA PRO A 1030 9.11 31.19 -31.57
C PRO A 1030 9.47 31.59 -33.01
N THR A 1031 8.55 32.16 -33.78
CA THR A 1031 8.77 32.47 -35.21
C THR A 1031 9.49 33.81 -35.41
N ASN A 1032 9.96 34.03 -36.64
CA ASN A 1032 10.61 35.29 -37.06
C ASN A 1032 9.62 36.33 -37.64
N ARG A 1033 8.31 36.17 -37.36
CA ARG A 1033 7.24 37.06 -37.81
C ARG A 1033 6.27 37.37 -36.66
N ASP A 1034 5.61 38.51 -36.75
CA ASP A 1034 4.50 38.82 -35.85
C ASP A 1034 3.31 37.92 -36.20
N ILE A 1035 2.57 37.47 -35.19
CA ILE A 1035 1.41 36.59 -35.35
C ILE A 1035 0.18 37.26 -34.75
N ASP A 1036 -0.89 37.36 -35.54
CA ASP A 1036 -2.21 37.76 -35.05
C ASP A 1036 -2.89 36.56 -34.40
N LEU A 1037 -3.20 36.66 -33.11
CA LEU A 1037 -3.93 35.67 -32.34
C LEU A 1037 -5.46 35.76 -32.55
N GLY A 1038 -5.96 36.76 -33.27
CA GLY A 1038 -7.40 36.99 -33.44
C GLY A 1038 -8.16 35.72 -33.88
N GLY A 1039 -9.12 35.29 -33.06
CA GLY A 1039 -9.91 34.08 -33.31
C GLY A 1039 -9.26 32.76 -32.89
N ALA A 1040 -8.00 32.77 -32.42
CA ALA A 1040 -7.44 31.68 -31.64
C ALA A 1040 -8.12 31.62 -30.26
N GLY A 1041 -8.05 30.47 -29.59
CA GLY A 1041 -8.67 30.29 -28.28
C GLY A 1041 -7.81 29.51 -27.29
N LEU A 1042 -8.03 29.77 -26.00
CA LEU A 1042 -7.49 28.97 -24.89
C LEU A 1042 -8.62 28.22 -24.20
N GLY A 1043 -8.37 26.95 -23.89
CA GLY A 1043 -9.28 26.10 -23.13
C GLY A 1043 -8.57 25.45 -21.95
N ASP A 1044 -9.35 25.20 -20.89
CA ASP A 1044 -9.00 24.45 -19.68
C ASP A 1044 -9.06 22.93 -19.91
N GLY A 1045 -9.14 22.50 -21.17
CA GLY A 1045 -9.21 21.12 -21.60
C GLY A 1045 -8.95 20.96 -23.10
N VAL A 1046 -8.67 19.72 -23.46
CA VAL A 1046 -8.32 19.25 -24.82
C VAL A 1046 -9.50 18.60 -25.54
N ALA A 1047 -10.57 18.26 -24.80
CA ALA A 1047 -11.80 17.68 -25.32
C ALA A 1047 -12.96 18.70 -25.39
N LEU A 1048 -12.70 19.95 -25.01
CA LEU A 1048 -13.68 21.03 -24.94
C LEU A 1048 -13.35 22.09 -25.99
N GLU A 1049 -14.38 22.74 -26.56
CA GLU A 1049 -14.18 23.97 -27.32
C GLU A 1049 -13.57 25.04 -26.41
N PRO A 1050 -12.64 25.89 -26.91
CA PRO A 1050 -12.04 26.92 -26.09
C PRO A 1050 -13.09 27.89 -25.57
N THR A 1051 -13.03 28.19 -24.27
CA THR A 1051 -13.95 29.11 -23.61
C THR A 1051 -13.48 30.57 -23.68
N PHE A 1052 -12.17 30.78 -23.88
CA PHE A 1052 -11.56 32.07 -24.14
C PHE A 1052 -11.14 32.19 -25.60
N PHE A 1053 -11.48 33.31 -26.25
CA PHE A 1053 -11.01 33.66 -27.58
C PHE A 1053 -10.22 34.96 -27.53
N PHE A 1054 -9.07 34.98 -28.21
CA PHE A 1054 -8.27 36.19 -28.34
C PHE A 1054 -9.03 37.24 -29.17
N PRO A 1055 -9.12 38.49 -28.69
CA PRO A 1055 -9.71 39.59 -29.46
C PRO A 1055 -9.01 39.77 -30.81
N ALA A 1056 -9.76 40.26 -31.80
CA ALA A 1056 -9.19 40.62 -33.09
C ALA A 1056 -8.02 41.61 -32.93
N TYR A 1057 -6.97 41.45 -33.75
CA TYR A 1057 -5.75 42.27 -33.72
C TYR A 1057 -4.89 42.11 -32.46
N THR A 1058 -5.00 40.98 -31.75
CA THR A 1058 -4.07 40.64 -30.67
C THR A 1058 -2.75 40.16 -31.30
N ILE A 1059 -1.83 41.07 -31.55
CA ILE A 1059 -0.54 40.76 -32.19
C ILE A 1059 0.48 40.31 -31.16
N LEU A 1060 0.99 39.08 -31.31
CA LEU A 1060 2.16 38.57 -30.57
C LEU A 1060 3.42 38.75 -31.43
N PRO A 1061 4.32 39.69 -31.09
CA PRO A 1061 5.51 39.98 -31.90
C PRO A 1061 6.42 38.77 -32.09
N SER A 1062 7.22 38.78 -33.14
CA SER A 1062 8.29 37.80 -33.35
C SER A 1062 9.17 37.66 -32.10
N LYS A 1063 9.40 36.42 -31.63
CA LYS A 1063 10.15 36.10 -30.41
C LYS A 1063 9.55 36.68 -29.11
N GLY A 1064 8.32 37.22 -29.17
CA GLY A 1064 7.62 37.82 -28.05
C GLY A 1064 6.96 36.78 -27.13
N HIS A 1065 6.56 37.23 -25.95
CA HIS A 1065 5.80 36.47 -24.96
C HIS A 1065 4.52 37.23 -24.59
N LEU A 1066 3.47 36.52 -24.21
CA LEU A 1066 2.18 37.08 -23.80
C LEU A 1066 1.62 36.31 -22.61
N VAL A 1067 1.39 37.01 -21.50
CA VAL A 1067 0.71 36.45 -20.32
C VAL A 1067 -0.79 36.63 -20.45
N VAL A 1068 -1.53 35.58 -20.12
CA VAL A 1068 -3.00 35.54 -20.03
C VAL A 1068 -3.35 35.07 -18.61
N TRP A 1069 -4.19 35.83 -17.92
CA TRP A 1069 -4.61 35.56 -16.55
C TRP A 1069 -5.78 34.57 -16.53
N CYS A 1070 -5.69 33.58 -15.65
CA CYS A 1070 -6.68 32.53 -15.47
C CYS A 1070 -7.50 32.82 -14.20
N ASP A 1071 -8.51 33.67 -14.33
CA ASP A 1071 -9.46 34.04 -13.31
C ASP A 1071 -10.83 34.40 -13.93
N ASP A 1072 -11.80 34.78 -13.10
CA ASP A 1072 -13.13 35.24 -13.52
C ASP A 1072 -13.25 36.77 -13.67
N GLN A 1073 -12.15 37.52 -13.54
CA GLN A 1073 -12.13 38.99 -13.50
C GLN A 1073 -12.05 39.63 -14.89
N LYS A 1074 -13.05 39.37 -15.73
CA LYS A 1074 -13.08 39.80 -17.15
C LYS A 1074 -12.97 41.31 -17.38
N GLU A 1075 -13.24 42.13 -16.36
CA GLU A 1075 -13.21 43.61 -16.42
C GLU A 1075 -11.88 44.20 -15.92
N SER A 1076 -10.97 43.38 -15.40
CA SER A 1076 -9.64 43.82 -14.94
C SER A 1076 -8.70 44.07 -16.14
N PRO A 1077 -7.69 44.96 -16.01
CA PRO A 1077 -6.77 45.25 -17.12
C PRO A 1077 -5.98 44.01 -17.55
N GLY A 1078 -5.99 43.64 -18.84
CA GLY A 1078 -5.24 42.50 -19.35
C GLY A 1078 -6.13 41.51 -20.10
N LEU A 1079 -5.59 40.34 -20.44
CA LEU A 1079 -6.36 39.24 -21.02
C LEU A 1079 -6.70 38.24 -19.92
N HIS A 1080 -8.00 38.05 -19.68
CA HIS A 1080 -8.53 37.18 -18.64
C HIS A 1080 -9.36 36.06 -19.27
N THR A 1081 -9.02 34.80 -18.99
CA THR A 1081 -9.66 33.65 -19.65
C THR A 1081 -11.11 33.43 -19.21
N GLY A 1082 -11.48 33.85 -18.00
CA GLY A 1082 -12.78 33.54 -17.42
C GLY A 1082 -12.84 32.18 -16.72
N PHE A 1083 -11.71 31.48 -16.55
CA PHE A 1083 -11.59 30.22 -15.82
C PHE A 1083 -10.28 30.20 -15.02
N ALA A 1084 -10.26 29.48 -13.89
CA ALA A 1084 -9.05 29.23 -13.09
C ALA A 1084 -8.40 27.89 -13.46
N LEU A 1085 -7.14 27.70 -13.06
CA LEU A 1085 -6.46 26.42 -13.21
C LEU A 1085 -6.62 25.56 -11.95
N ASP A 1086 -6.65 24.24 -12.12
CA ASP A 1086 -6.71 23.27 -11.03
C ASP A 1086 -5.29 23.00 -10.51
N ALA A 1087 -5.07 23.30 -9.24
CA ALA A 1087 -3.79 23.08 -8.56
C ALA A 1087 -3.43 21.60 -8.44
N ASP A 1088 -4.41 20.68 -8.55
CA ASP A 1088 -4.19 19.24 -8.53
C ASP A 1088 -3.89 18.67 -9.93
N GLY A 1089 -4.03 19.47 -11.00
CA GLY A 1089 -3.62 19.14 -12.36
C GLY A 1089 -4.76 19.08 -13.40
N GLN A 1090 -4.46 19.45 -14.65
CA GLN A 1090 -5.38 19.37 -15.79
C GLN A 1090 -4.63 19.42 -17.14
N ASN A 1091 -5.38 19.27 -18.24
CA ASN A 1091 -4.88 19.52 -19.60
C ASN A 1091 -5.27 20.94 -20.07
N ILE A 1092 -4.37 21.65 -20.76
CA ILE A 1092 -4.60 22.97 -21.35
C ILE A 1092 -4.35 22.90 -22.85
N ALA A 1093 -5.17 23.61 -23.64
CA ALA A 1093 -5.02 23.66 -25.09
C ALA A 1093 -5.10 25.09 -25.64
N LEU A 1094 -4.17 25.41 -26.54
CA LEU A 1094 -4.22 26.54 -27.45
C LEU A 1094 -4.79 26.07 -28.79
N TRP A 1095 -5.89 26.67 -29.23
CA TRP A 1095 -6.61 26.35 -30.46
C TRP A 1095 -6.37 27.43 -31.52
N TRP A 1096 -6.09 27.00 -32.76
CA TRP A 1096 -5.86 27.87 -33.91
C TRP A 1096 -6.99 27.79 -34.93
N PRO A 1097 -7.42 28.91 -35.52
CA PRO A 1097 -8.36 28.91 -36.63
C PRO A 1097 -7.70 28.36 -37.91
N GLY A 1098 -8.39 27.46 -38.61
CA GLY A 1098 -8.01 26.97 -39.94
C GLY A 1098 -9.21 26.74 -40.85
N ASP A 1099 -8.95 26.32 -42.09
CA ASP A 1099 -9.98 26.16 -43.14
C ASP A 1099 -11.11 25.18 -42.80
N GLU A 1100 -10.85 24.25 -41.86
CA GLU A 1100 -11.80 23.23 -41.39
C GLU A 1100 -12.34 23.52 -39.97
N GLY A 1101 -12.11 24.73 -39.45
CA GLY A 1101 -12.44 25.12 -38.07
C GLY A 1101 -11.21 25.17 -37.15
N LEU A 1102 -11.45 25.21 -35.84
CA LEU A 1102 -10.40 25.27 -34.83
C LEU A 1102 -9.63 23.95 -34.73
N LYS A 1103 -8.30 24.01 -34.64
CA LYS A 1103 -7.41 22.86 -34.43
C LYS A 1103 -6.47 23.16 -33.26
N ILE A 1104 -6.09 22.14 -32.49
CA ILE A 1104 -5.11 22.33 -31.40
C ILE A 1104 -3.75 22.70 -32.01
N GLN A 1105 -3.29 23.91 -31.70
CA GLN A 1105 -1.96 24.43 -32.01
C GLN A 1105 -0.92 23.86 -31.07
N ASP A 1106 -1.21 23.88 -29.77
CA ASP A 1106 -0.32 23.41 -28.72
C ASP A 1106 -1.14 23.04 -27.48
N ALA A 1107 -0.63 22.13 -26.66
CA ALA A 1107 -1.30 21.69 -25.44
C ALA A 1107 -0.31 21.11 -24.44
N ILE A 1108 -0.69 21.10 -23.16
CA ILE A 1108 0.11 20.53 -22.08
C ILE A 1108 -0.81 19.93 -21.01
N GLY A 1109 -0.43 18.75 -20.52
CA GLY A 1109 -0.98 18.19 -19.28
C GLY A 1109 -0.03 18.46 -18.12
N PHE A 1110 -0.54 18.87 -16.97
CA PHE A 1110 0.25 19.08 -15.75
C PHE A 1110 -0.49 18.50 -14.53
N GLY A 1111 0.26 18.16 -13.47
CA GLY A 1111 -0.27 17.47 -12.28
C GLY A 1111 0.67 16.35 -11.78
N PRO A 1112 0.45 15.80 -10.58
CA PRO A 1112 1.25 14.74 -9.97
C PRO A 1112 1.04 13.34 -10.58
#